data_AF-A0A0Q6A463-F1
#
_entry.id   AF-A0A0Q6A463-F1
#
_cell.length_a   1.000
_cell.length_b   1.000
_cell.length_c   1.000
_cell.angle_alpha   90.00
_cell.angle_beta   90.00
_cell.angle_gamma   90.00
#
_symmetry.space_group_name_H-M   'P 1'
#
loop_
_entity.id
_entity.type
_entity.pdbx_description
1 polymer ?
#
loop_
_entity_poly.entity_id
_entity_poly.type
_entity_poly.pdbx_seq_one_letter_code
_entity_poly.pdbx_strand_id
1 'polypeptide(L)'
;MKQKSTLKNIAAFSLVILNLCTASAQEKRETADASSSLPENVLKTPVNIKADAAKAEMSSYPWLLAPNSYIFDPSTASDGIYIPVKKAYAVWSFYKHIKKDGFNYGGKASAELLWEDSHGLIKTNGGARLLLTGNMEEAKIVVPVNKSRKGNAVIAFKIDGKIAWSWHIWVTDDPTDGSTYRSFENVKRLTAAGSTEVIPAGEWKWMDRNLGAISSSNTAGEWNRNGGLLYQWGRKDPIPPLVRKGDDFYEVSGSVGRVRHRGAKNFTNATNFDNLRIFTQVSSATIENNIALSVNNPLSLIYVYKDDLSGPAFYNNNANLMYNWFGASPVIPAHELLKLNLWSDNAEGYITSDYNSDSAAQPYRKKSLFDPCPNGWRLPSMLVANQASANYVDDVRIDFSPFGVRTNLGKTAFEAAGHHIIKPSDAGVAPFMTGFKVYPNVGFNMTSVGGFNMGNFPGTGQLAINSQQGQYTDQHQVGLWTSTMTKFSDTTPSVSARALFMVADRYQNDTPNPADNTVKGRYWYVPTAGAKTSDANACRCIQDPGYIIHDYNFPTEYYDEPTDYTEGLKNPNTYQIVKNTISTLVEIPVSKAFSVQSQMLNNKTILNAANYNSLKANVLWSTNTALIGSVALSNPSPSGMADISNTKIQVSINPNQSGNAVITLHNGSITNPVYWSWHIWVTDSAISSFTYTTESPNSNAPNYINYVQKGDVLKTEFMDRNLGATDAFPVVANPLTPNAAELAQIRASTGMQYQWGRKDPIPPFQHTDNRASYSIFLGNVAANGTVSYTPLSYANYNNLSGNYIVPYNTYSNAGNANVVTQDTVPEKLAKILSYSVRNPLVYMIPSTFAPYNSAVPNYTNGTDWISDEPNLAADRWGRGGEKSVYDPCPEGWRIPDLTGVSITANRDFGISPWYRKDKKVATSYSVITDYLGTRVRNSTTTTIGYIYNNPDYNVGNFPNSGSKGFRSVTANQAAAGTFNVNNYQFPGVWTAALNSNYIGRPVNILFDAASSANRMIAFHDNNDPYFGMNCRCVKVNINASGDQAGAIPAIPVTQAGAFKATNVFTQKQIEEKEVKNQISLFPNPVQDILYIKADVRKDYYFQIYNASGQMVRKGKFENNQTNISDLTQGFYLVRINDAEVVVKIMKK
;
A
#
# COMPACT_ATOMS: atom_id res chain seq x y z
N MET A 1 5.61 34.56 42.94
CA MET A 1 5.55 35.97 43.43
C MET A 1 4.85 35.99 44.80
N LYS A 2 4.84 37.12 45.52
CA LYS A 2 4.04 37.34 46.76
C LYS A 2 2.52 37.17 46.47
N GLN A 3 1.58 36.98 47.41
CA GLN A 3 1.49 36.56 48.83
C GLN A 3 -0.02 36.47 49.19
N LYS A 4 -0.43 35.61 50.14
CA LYS A 4 -1.54 35.85 51.12
C LYS A 4 -2.99 36.10 50.58
N SER A 5 -4.09 35.98 51.35
CA SER A 5 -4.39 35.23 52.59
C SER A 5 -5.89 35.32 52.97
N THR A 6 -6.44 34.26 53.60
CA THR A 6 -7.54 34.30 54.62
C THR A 6 -8.94 34.82 54.18
N LEU A 7 -10.06 34.71 54.92
CA LEU A 7 -10.41 34.23 56.29
C LEU A 7 -11.93 33.81 56.34
N LYS A 8 -12.34 32.86 57.21
CA LYS A 8 -13.60 32.75 58.05
C LYS A 8 -15.01 33.20 57.51
N ASN A 9 -16.20 32.77 57.98
CA ASN A 9 -16.69 31.81 59.01
C ASN A 9 -18.22 31.56 58.83
N ILE A 10 -18.86 30.90 59.82
CA ILE A 10 -20.33 30.69 60.09
C ILE A 10 -20.80 29.29 59.64
N ALA A 11 -21.17 28.29 60.49
CA ALA A 11 -21.94 28.17 61.75
C ALA A 11 -23.48 28.08 61.52
N ALA A 12 -24.29 27.23 62.18
CA ALA A 12 -24.06 26.13 63.15
C ALA A 12 -25.33 25.24 63.31
N PHE A 13 -25.20 24.03 63.93
CA PHE A 13 -26.19 23.20 64.67
C PHE A 13 -27.68 23.16 64.22
N SER A 14 -28.30 21.98 63.95
CA SER A 14 -29.00 21.10 64.95
C SER A 14 -29.78 19.99 64.20
N LEU A 15 -30.32 18.89 64.79
CA LEU A 15 -29.95 18.01 65.91
C LEU A 15 -30.73 16.66 65.79
N VAL A 16 -30.31 15.62 66.52
CA VAL A 16 -30.84 14.24 66.65
C VAL A 16 -32.31 14.08 67.10
N ILE A 17 -33.03 13.08 66.54
CA ILE A 17 -34.03 12.22 67.23
C ILE A 17 -33.87 10.74 66.77
N LEU A 18 -34.11 9.76 67.66
CA LEU A 18 -34.14 8.30 67.39
C LEU A 18 -35.58 7.74 67.46
N ASN A 19 -35.87 6.61 66.77
CA ASN A 19 -36.25 5.33 67.42
C ASN A 19 -36.73 4.21 66.46
N LEU A 20 -36.24 2.99 66.74
CA LEU A 20 -36.96 1.70 66.96
C LEU A 20 -38.20 1.36 66.09
N CYS A 21 -38.19 0.32 65.25
CA CYS A 21 -38.21 -1.15 65.55
C CYS A 21 -39.57 -1.72 65.98
N THR A 22 -40.14 -2.63 65.17
CA THR A 22 -40.58 -4.01 65.53
C THR A 22 -41.20 -4.72 64.31
N ALA A 23 -41.45 -6.03 64.39
CA ALA A 23 -41.95 -6.85 63.28
C ALA A 23 -42.91 -7.97 63.75
N SER A 24 -43.88 -8.31 62.91
CA SER A 24 -44.73 -9.52 62.95
C SER A 24 -45.62 -9.58 61.70
N ALA A 25 -46.33 -10.67 61.36
CA ALA A 25 -46.00 -12.10 61.35
C ALA A 25 -47.21 -12.85 60.73
N GLN A 26 -46.95 -13.93 59.96
CA GLN A 26 -47.91 -15.02 59.66
C GLN A 26 -49.25 -14.65 58.96
N GLU A 27 -50.09 -15.59 58.48
CA GLU A 27 -49.88 -16.84 57.73
C GLU A 27 -51.27 -17.36 57.28
N LYS A 28 -51.40 -18.01 56.11
CA LYS A 28 -52.29 -19.19 55.94
C LYS A 28 -52.07 -19.94 54.61
N ARG A 29 -52.43 -21.23 54.62
CA ARG A 29 -52.35 -22.22 53.53
C ARG A 29 -53.74 -22.54 52.98
N GLU A 30 -53.79 -23.20 51.82
CA GLU A 30 -54.57 -24.43 51.47
C GLU A 30 -54.65 -24.58 49.93
N THR A 31 -54.55 -25.76 49.26
CA THR A 31 -54.02 -27.10 49.63
C THR A 31 -53.66 -27.93 48.37
N ALA A 32 -52.91 -29.02 48.57
CA ALA A 32 -52.83 -30.35 47.88
C ALA A 32 -53.67 -30.66 46.59
N ASP A 33 -53.35 -31.61 45.70
CA ASP A 33 -52.30 -32.68 45.59
C ASP A 33 -52.33 -33.29 44.15
N ALA A 34 -51.70 -34.41 43.68
CA ALA A 34 -50.76 -35.42 44.22
C ALA A 34 -50.05 -36.21 43.09
N SER A 35 -48.82 -36.70 43.37
CA SER A 35 -48.14 -37.87 42.75
C SER A 35 -47.68 -37.76 41.26
N SER A 36 -46.69 -38.53 40.76
CA SER A 36 -46.03 -39.74 41.31
C SER A 36 -44.54 -39.94 40.90
N SER A 37 -43.79 -40.64 41.76
CA SER A 37 -42.55 -41.44 41.56
C SER A 37 -41.30 -40.91 40.81
N LEU A 38 -40.14 -41.06 41.48
CA LEU A 38 -38.76 -40.94 40.95
C LEU A 38 -38.23 -42.30 40.41
N PRO A 39 -37.02 -42.34 39.80
CA PRO A 39 -35.85 -42.84 40.56
C PRO A 39 -34.58 -41.97 40.43
N GLU A 40 -33.44 -42.46 40.94
CA GLU A 40 -32.36 -41.63 41.51
C GLU A 40 -31.04 -41.45 40.70
N ASN A 41 -30.22 -40.53 41.21
CA ASN A 41 -28.74 -40.54 41.28
C ASN A 41 -27.87 -40.52 40.01
N VAL A 42 -27.37 -39.32 39.68
CA VAL A 42 -25.93 -39.09 39.41
C VAL A 42 -25.50 -37.79 40.10
N LEU A 43 -24.44 -37.82 40.93
CA LEU A 43 -23.87 -36.59 41.51
C LEU A 43 -23.26 -35.71 40.41
N LYS A 44 -23.63 -34.42 40.39
CA LYS A 44 -22.93 -33.38 39.62
C LYS A 44 -22.36 -32.34 40.57
N THR A 45 -21.09 -32.01 40.41
CA THR A 45 -20.42 -30.87 41.05
C THR A 45 -21.12 -29.55 40.68
N PRO A 46 -21.15 -28.55 41.57
CA PRO A 46 -21.96 -27.35 41.38
C PRO A 46 -21.51 -26.51 40.19
N VAL A 47 -22.45 -26.18 39.31
CA VAL A 47 -22.26 -25.22 38.20
C VAL A 47 -22.07 -23.83 38.77
N ASN A 48 -21.06 -23.09 38.30
CA ASN A 48 -20.74 -21.76 38.82
C ASN A 48 -21.59 -20.67 38.10
N ILE A 49 -22.80 -20.49 38.59
CA ILE A 49 -23.90 -19.67 38.05
C ILE A 49 -23.48 -18.25 37.58
N LYS A 50 -22.39 -17.67 38.12
CA LYS A 50 -21.90 -16.34 37.73
C LYS A 50 -21.15 -16.30 36.38
N ALA A 51 -20.67 -17.44 35.87
CA ALA A 51 -20.05 -17.52 34.54
C ALA A 51 -21.11 -17.54 33.43
N ASP A 52 -22.19 -18.30 33.63
CA ASP A 52 -23.22 -18.52 32.61
C ASP A 52 -24.02 -17.25 32.27
N ALA A 53 -24.13 -16.29 33.20
CA ALA A 53 -24.75 -14.99 32.93
C ALA A 53 -24.10 -14.26 31.72
N ALA A 54 -22.78 -14.36 31.54
CA ALA A 54 -22.09 -13.76 30.40
C ALA A 54 -22.42 -14.47 29.07
N LYS A 55 -22.57 -15.79 29.12
CA LYS A 55 -22.95 -16.62 27.97
C LYS A 55 -24.43 -16.42 27.62
N ALA A 56 -25.28 -16.17 28.62
CA ALA A 56 -26.68 -15.79 28.45
C ALA A 56 -26.84 -14.41 27.78
N GLU A 57 -26.17 -13.36 28.28
CA GLU A 57 -26.19 -12.00 27.70
C GLU A 57 -25.80 -11.99 26.20
N MET A 58 -24.75 -12.73 25.83
CA MET A 58 -24.30 -12.82 24.44
C MET A 58 -25.17 -13.75 23.57
N SER A 59 -26.14 -14.44 24.17
CA SER A 59 -27.16 -15.24 23.46
C SER A 59 -28.52 -14.53 23.33
N SER A 60 -28.80 -13.51 24.16
CA SER A 60 -30.04 -12.73 24.08
C SER A 60 -29.97 -11.55 23.10
N TYR A 61 -28.77 -11.05 22.76
CA TYR A 61 -28.60 -9.95 21.81
C TYR A 61 -27.51 -10.23 20.75
N PRO A 62 -27.87 -10.88 19.61
CA PRO A 62 -26.93 -11.22 18.54
C PRO A 62 -26.12 -10.03 18.00
N TRP A 63 -26.68 -8.82 18.01
CA TRP A 63 -26.03 -7.60 17.51
C TRP A 63 -24.74 -7.19 18.26
N LEU A 64 -24.45 -7.77 19.42
CA LEU A 64 -23.12 -7.65 20.05
C LEU A 64 -22.01 -8.27 19.18
N LEU A 65 -22.33 -9.32 18.41
CA LEU A 65 -21.41 -10.09 17.56
C LEU A 65 -21.27 -9.56 16.14
N ALA A 66 -22.04 -8.52 15.78
CA ALA A 66 -21.91 -7.84 14.49
C ALA A 66 -20.47 -7.29 14.27
N PRO A 67 -20.00 -7.19 13.02
CA PRO A 67 -18.59 -6.88 12.73
C PRO A 67 -18.13 -5.50 13.22
N ASN A 68 -16.82 -5.38 13.42
CA ASN A 68 -16.15 -4.09 13.68
C ASN A 68 -15.47 -3.53 12.43
N SER A 69 -15.25 -4.36 11.41
CA SER A 69 -14.66 -3.94 10.13
C SER A 69 -15.48 -4.44 8.95
N TYR A 70 -15.47 -3.68 7.86
CA TYR A 70 -16.10 -4.04 6.58
C TYR A 70 -15.05 -4.05 5.47
N ILE A 71 -15.12 -5.06 4.60
CA ILE A 71 -14.36 -5.11 3.35
C ILE A 71 -15.25 -4.54 2.25
N PHE A 72 -14.67 -3.71 1.38
CA PHE A 72 -15.30 -3.27 0.14
C PHE A 72 -14.28 -3.41 -0.99
N ASP A 73 -14.60 -4.23 -2.00
CA ASP A 73 -13.76 -4.38 -3.18
C ASP A 73 -14.19 -3.39 -4.28
N PRO A 74 -13.32 -2.46 -4.71
CA PRO A 74 -13.58 -1.54 -5.81
C PRO A 74 -13.99 -2.20 -7.14
N SER A 75 -13.73 -3.49 -7.35
CA SER A 75 -14.15 -4.22 -8.56
C SER A 75 -15.63 -4.62 -8.54
N THR A 76 -16.34 -4.46 -7.42
CA THR A 76 -17.77 -4.78 -7.32
C THR A 76 -18.65 -3.79 -8.09
N ALA A 77 -19.88 -4.21 -8.38
CA ALA A 77 -20.87 -3.33 -9.05
C ALA A 77 -21.19 -2.10 -8.19
N SER A 78 -21.33 -2.27 -6.88
CA SER A 78 -21.77 -1.25 -5.91
C SER A 78 -20.78 -0.13 -5.65
N ASP A 79 -21.26 0.97 -5.07
CA ASP A 79 -20.51 2.22 -4.88
C ASP A 79 -20.25 2.59 -3.42
N GLY A 80 -20.59 1.70 -2.48
CA GLY A 80 -20.38 1.85 -1.06
C GLY A 80 -21.03 0.75 -0.24
N ILE A 81 -21.20 1.00 1.06
CA ILE A 81 -21.85 0.10 2.01
C ILE A 81 -22.80 0.83 2.98
N TYR A 82 -23.71 0.08 3.59
CA TYR A 82 -24.47 0.50 4.77
C TYR A 82 -23.87 -0.10 6.05
N ILE A 83 -23.84 0.70 7.12
CA ILE A 83 -23.41 0.25 8.46
C ILE A 83 -24.57 0.41 9.45
N PRO A 84 -25.19 -0.68 9.92
CA PRO A 84 -26.24 -0.62 10.93
C PRO A 84 -25.70 -0.10 12.28
N VAL A 85 -26.31 0.96 12.83
CA VAL A 85 -25.89 1.53 14.12
C VAL A 85 -26.35 0.68 15.32
N LYS A 86 -27.20 -0.33 15.08
CA LYS A 86 -27.77 -1.23 16.10
C LYS A 86 -26.72 -1.87 17.01
N LYS A 87 -25.51 -2.16 16.51
CA LYS A 87 -24.40 -2.64 17.37
C LYS A 87 -24.02 -1.62 18.46
N ALA A 88 -23.98 -0.32 18.14
CA ALA A 88 -23.66 0.72 19.13
C ALA A 88 -24.67 0.71 20.27
N TYR A 89 -25.97 0.73 19.93
CA TYR A 89 -27.06 0.63 20.91
C TYR A 89 -26.96 -0.64 21.75
N ALA A 90 -26.76 -1.80 21.11
CA ALA A 90 -26.61 -3.08 21.82
C ALA A 90 -25.43 -3.08 22.82
N VAL A 91 -24.27 -2.53 22.46
CA VAL A 91 -23.10 -2.50 23.36
C VAL A 91 -23.35 -1.59 24.57
N TRP A 92 -23.87 -0.39 24.40
CA TRP A 92 -24.15 0.50 25.54
C TRP A 92 -25.30 -0.03 26.42
N SER A 93 -26.35 -0.60 25.82
CA SER A 93 -27.45 -1.23 26.57
C SER A 93 -27.00 -2.45 27.36
N PHE A 94 -26.27 -3.39 26.76
CA PHE A 94 -26.13 -4.75 27.30
C PHE A 94 -24.71 -5.12 27.74
N TYR A 95 -23.63 -4.50 27.24
CA TYR A 95 -22.30 -4.87 27.71
C TYR A 95 -22.07 -4.44 29.16
N LYS A 96 -21.57 -5.37 29.99
CA LYS A 96 -21.43 -5.18 31.45
C LYS A 96 -20.11 -4.52 31.89
N HIS A 97 -19.09 -4.49 31.04
CA HIS A 97 -17.77 -3.89 31.34
C HIS A 97 -17.55 -2.55 30.62
N ILE A 98 -18.61 -1.80 30.32
CA ILE A 98 -18.54 -0.40 29.86
C ILE A 98 -19.31 0.47 30.84
N LYS A 99 -18.74 1.62 31.24
CA LYS A 99 -19.42 2.57 32.11
C LYS A 99 -20.51 3.31 31.34
N LYS A 100 -21.76 3.01 31.66
CA LYS A 100 -22.95 3.51 30.94
C LYS A 100 -23.34 4.95 31.30
N ASP A 101 -22.76 5.50 32.37
CA ASP A 101 -23.03 6.85 32.88
C ASP A 101 -22.88 7.92 31.79
N GLY A 102 -23.94 8.68 31.55
CA GLY A 102 -23.95 9.75 30.55
C GLY A 102 -24.06 9.29 29.10
N PHE A 103 -24.55 8.07 28.83
CA PHE A 103 -25.00 7.69 27.48
C PHE A 103 -26.50 7.99 27.30
N ASN A 104 -26.82 8.93 26.42
CA ASN A 104 -28.19 9.35 26.14
C ASN A 104 -28.77 8.60 24.93
N TYR A 105 -29.52 7.52 25.15
CA TYR A 105 -30.11 6.72 24.06
C TYR A 105 -31.03 7.51 23.12
N GLY A 106 -31.69 8.56 23.62
CA GLY A 106 -32.54 9.47 22.84
C GLY A 106 -31.82 10.73 22.33
N GLY A 107 -30.50 10.80 22.44
CA GLY A 107 -29.69 11.94 22.04
C GLY A 107 -29.59 12.12 20.52
N LYS A 108 -29.00 13.24 20.10
CA LYS A 108 -28.89 13.59 18.68
C LYS A 108 -27.84 12.73 17.98
N ALA A 109 -28.32 11.71 17.26
CA ALA A 109 -27.53 10.85 16.40
C ALA A 109 -26.87 11.62 15.24
N SER A 110 -25.65 11.22 14.88
CA SER A 110 -24.90 11.70 13.71
C SER A 110 -23.79 10.73 13.31
N ALA A 111 -23.32 10.81 12.05
CA ALA A 111 -22.22 9.99 11.55
C ALA A 111 -21.18 10.83 10.79
N GLU A 112 -19.93 10.43 10.87
CA GLU A 112 -18.80 11.12 10.24
C GLU A 112 -17.65 10.18 9.87
N LEU A 113 -16.88 10.60 8.86
CA LEU A 113 -15.55 10.09 8.58
C LEU A 113 -14.59 10.59 9.67
N LEU A 114 -14.20 9.70 10.59
CA LEU A 114 -13.26 10.04 11.64
C LEU A 114 -11.87 10.31 11.05
N TRP A 115 -11.38 9.37 10.24
CA TRP A 115 -10.15 9.50 9.45
C TRP A 115 -10.10 8.54 8.26
N GLU A 116 -9.35 8.88 7.21
CA GLU A 116 -8.96 8.00 6.08
C GLU A 116 -7.45 8.10 5.79
N ASP A 117 -6.83 7.04 5.25
CA ASP A 117 -5.40 6.98 4.86
C ASP A 117 -5.09 7.46 3.43
N SER A 118 -6.14 7.81 2.69
CA SER A 118 -6.13 8.25 1.30
C SER A 118 -7.21 9.31 1.13
N HIS A 119 -6.81 10.56 0.96
CA HIS A 119 -7.71 11.71 0.82
C HIS A 119 -8.77 11.48 -0.28
N GLY A 120 -10.06 11.47 0.09
CA GLY A 120 -11.19 11.22 -0.79
C GLY A 120 -11.41 9.75 -1.13
N LEU A 121 -11.08 8.84 -0.21
CA LEU A 121 -11.41 7.41 -0.28
C LEU A 121 -12.91 7.22 0.02
N ILE A 122 -13.42 7.91 1.04
CA ILE A 122 -14.86 7.99 1.32
C ILE A 122 -15.40 9.28 0.69
N LYS A 123 -16.45 9.16 -0.13
CA LYS A 123 -17.10 10.31 -0.78
C LYS A 123 -17.94 11.05 0.27
N THR A 124 -17.61 12.30 0.61
CA THR A 124 -18.36 13.13 1.57
C THR A 124 -18.80 14.46 0.96
N ASN A 125 -19.99 14.95 1.36
CA ASN A 125 -20.56 16.20 0.86
C ASN A 125 -20.45 17.29 1.94
N GLY A 126 -19.47 18.20 1.79
CA GLY A 126 -19.28 19.35 2.69
C GLY A 126 -18.62 18.96 4.03
N GLY A 127 -17.30 18.72 4.00
CA GLY A 127 -16.55 18.26 5.17
C GLY A 127 -16.79 16.77 5.46
N ALA A 128 -16.47 16.33 6.68
CA ALA A 128 -16.38 14.91 7.04
C ALA A 128 -17.72 14.22 7.40
N ARG A 129 -18.89 14.79 7.04
CA ARG A 129 -20.20 14.30 7.51
C ARG A 129 -20.78 13.22 6.59
N LEU A 130 -21.49 12.26 7.18
CA LEU A 130 -22.13 11.15 6.47
C LEU A 130 -23.63 11.09 6.73
N LEU A 131 -24.37 10.48 5.79
CA LEU A 131 -25.82 10.34 5.86
C LEU A 131 -26.22 9.21 6.80
N LEU A 132 -27.25 9.45 7.62
CA LEU A 132 -27.99 8.42 8.35
C LEU A 132 -29.32 8.20 7.64
N THR A 133 -29.70 6.94 7.44
CA THR A 133 -30.99 6.51 6.88
C THR A 133 -31.72 5.64 7.91
N GLY A 134 -33.01 5.89 8.16
CA GLY A 134 -33.75 5.28 9.27
C GLY A 134 -33.59 6.03 10.60
N ASN A 135 -34.17 5.50 11.68
CA ASN A 135 -34.31 6.16 12.98
C ASN A 135 -33.75 5.32 14.12
N MET A 136 -33.16 5.97 15.13
CA MET A 136 -32.66 5.34 16.37
C MET A 136 -31.76 4.13 16.10
N GLU A 137 -32.00 2.98 16.74
CA GLU A 137 -31.17 1.78 16.57
C GLU A 137 -31.30 1.09 15.20
N GLU A 138 -32.40 1.32 14.47
CA GLU A 138 -32.59 0.81 13.10
C GLU A 138 -31.91 1.68 12.03
N ALA A 139 -31.26 2.77 12.42
CA ALA A 139 -30.56 3.63 11.48
C ALA A 139 -29.32 2.94 10.87
N LYS A 140 -29.01 3.28 9.63
CA LYS A 140 -27.81 2.84 8.91
C LYS A 140 -27.04 4.05 8.41
N ILE A 141 -25.72 4.02 8.61
CA ILE A 141 -24.79 5.00 8.02
C ILE A 141 -24.59 4.63 6.55
N VAL A 142 -24.75 5.58 5.64
CA VAL A 142 -24.36 5.42 4.24
C VAL A 142 -22.89 5.78 4.09
N VAL A 143 -22.09 4.87 3.52
CA VAL A 143 -20.64 5.05 3.33
C VAL A 143 -20.30 4.83 1.85
N PRO A 144 -20.38 5.87 1.01
CA PRO A 144 -20.02 5.78 -0.40
C PRO A 144 -18.50 5.85 -0.58
N VAL A 145 -17.95 5.01 -1.45
CA VAL A 145 -16.50 4.78 -1.65
C VAL A 145 -16.07 5.26 -3.03
N ASN A 146 -14.87 5.84 -3.13
CA ASN A 146 -14.22 6.15 -4.39
C ASN A 146 -13.47 4.92 -4.93
N LYS A 147 -14.06 4.26 -5.93
CA LYS A 147 -13.56 3.01 -6.54
C LYS A 147 -12.24 3.19 -7.31
N SER A 148 -11.80 4.43 -7.56
CA SER A 148 -10.46 4.71 -8.10
C SER A 148 -9.32 4.63 -7.06
N ARG A 149 -9.63 4.33 -5.79
CA ARG A 149 -8.67 4.32 -4.66
C ARG A 149 -8.76 3.03 -3.84
N LYS A 150 -7.62 2.59 -3.29
CA LYS A 150 -7.52 1.58 -2.21
C LYS A 150 -6.98 2.21 -0.94
N GLY A 151 -7.46 1.77 0.22
CA GLY A 151 -7.03 2.30 1.51
C GLY A 151 -7.92 1.90 2.68
N ASN A 152 -7.84 2.72 3.73
CA ASN A 152 -8.49 2.50 5.01
C ASN A 152 -9.20 3.76 5.50
N ALA A 153 -10.36 3.59 6.12
CA ALA A 153 -11.06 4.64 6.85
C ALA A 153 -11.61 4.13 8.18
N VAL A 154 -11.89 5.04 9.11
CA VAL A 154 -12.72 4.78 10.30
C VAL A 154 -13.93 5.71 10.28
N ILE A 155 -15.10 5.11 10.43
CA ILE A 155 -16.39 5.80 10.49
C ILE A 155 -16.83 5.84 11.95
N ALA A 156 -17.20 7.01 12.45
CA ALA A 156 -17.69 7.20 13.82
C ALA A 156 -19.19 7.50 13.82
N PHE A 157 -19.94 6.77 14.65
CA PHE A 157 -21.30 7.11 15.04
C PHE A 157 -21.26 7.88 16.36
N LYS A 158 -21.94 9.03 16.40
CA LYS A 158 -21.97 9.94 17.54
C LYS A 158 -23.39 10.15 18.03
N ILE A 159 -23.54 10.23 19.35
CA ILE A 159 -24.77 10.70 20.00
C ILE A 159 -24.40 11.88 20.90
N ASP A 160 -25.12 13.00 20.76
CA ASP A 160 -24.83 14.28 21.42
C ASP A 160 -23.36 14.72 21.26
N GLY A 161 -22.77 14.42 20.08
CA GLY A 161 -21.39 14.74 19.72
C GLY A 161 -20.33 13.77 20.25
N LYS A 162 -20.64 12.91 21.24
CA LYS A 162 -19.76 11.90 21.80
C LYS A 162 -19.75 10.64 20.92
N ILE A 163 -18.58 10.07 20.62
CA ILE A 163 -18.47 8.84 19.80
C ILE A 163 -19.07 7.67 20.59
N ALA A 164 -20.15 7.11 20.05
CA ALA A 164 -20.87 5.97 20.61
C ALA A 164 -20.28 4.65 20.10
N TRP A 165 -19.89 4.57 18.83
CA TRP A 165 -19.15 3.45 18.27
C TRP A 165 -18.40 3.88 17.00
N SER A 166 -17.54 3.00 16.51
CA SER A 166 -16.76 3.21 15.29
C SER A 166 -16.42 1.89 14.60
N TRP A 167 -16.30 1.94 13.28
CA TRP A 167 -15.99 0.78 12.43
C TRP A 167 -14.86 1.12 11.46
N HIS A 168 -14.04 0.12 11.13
CA HIS A 168 -12.97 0.21 10.12
C HIS A 168 -13.49 -0.21 8.75
N ILE A 169 -13.24 0.61 7.74
CA ILE A 169 -13.58 0.34 6.34
C ILE A 169 -12.29 0.05 5.61
N TRP A 170 -12.21 -1.13 4.99
CA TRP A 170 -11.04 -1.63 4.31
C TRP A 170 -11.36 -1.76 2.83
N VAL A 171 -10.83 -0.82 2.04
CA VAL A 171 -11.06 -0.72 0.60
C VAL A 171 -9.89 -1.39 -0.11
N THR A 172 -10.08 -2.64 -0.50
CA THR A 172 -9.04 -3.57 -1.00
C THR A 172 -9.64 -4.54 -2.00
N ASP A 173 -8.83 -5.06 -2.91
CA ASP A 173 -9.12 -6.32 -3.60
C ASP A 173 -9.30 -7.46 -2.58
N ASP A 174 -10.10 -8.46 -2.96
CA ASP A 174 -10.50 -9.60 -2.10
C ASP A 174 -9.33 -10.25 -1.32
N PRO A 175 -9.32 -10.13 0.03
CA PRO A 175 -8.30 -10.75 0.89
C PRO A 175 -8.60 -12.22 1.25
N THR A 176 -9.66 -12.84 0.69
CA THR A 176 -10.07 -14.20 1.06
C THR A 176 -9.14 -15.31 0.56
N ASP A 177 -8.19 -15.03 -0.35
CA ASP A 177 -7.33 -16.08 -0.95
C ASP A 177 -6.06 -16.45 -0.16
N GLY A 178 -6.19 -16.57 1.16
CA GLY A 178 -5.10 -17.00 2.03
C GLY A 178 -4.93 -18.51 2.14
N SER A 179 -3.89 -18.89 2.88
CA SER A 179 -3.51 -20.27 3.16
C SER A 179 -4.59 -21.08 3.91
N THR A 180 -4.61 -22.40 3.77
CA THR A 180 -5.39 -23.35 4.59
C THR A 180 -4.57 -23.99 5.73
N TYR A 181 -3.34 -23.52 5.97
CA TYR A 181 -2.39 -24.15 6.90
C TYR A 181 -2.85 -24.12 8.35
N ARG A 182 -2.58 -25.25 9.03
CA ARG A 182 -2.67 -25.44 10.47
C ARG A 182 -1.32 -25.91 11.01
N SER A 183 -0.89 -25.32 12.12
CA SER A 183 0.29 -25.71 12.89
C SER A 183 0.07 -27.04 13.63
N PHE A 184 -1.08 -27.16 14.30
CA PHE A 184 -1.61 -28.38 14.91
C PHE A 184 -2.82 -28.85 14.11
N GLU A 185 -2.85 -30.10 13.62
CA GLU A 185 -3.94 -30.53 12.71
C GLU A 185 -5.31 -30.62 13.40
N ASN A 186 -5.32 -31.14 14.63
CA ASN A 186 -6.52 -31.49 15.40
C ASN A 186 -7.21 -30.27 16.05
N VAL A 187 -7.23 -29.12 15.36
CA VAL A 187 -7.95 -27.92 15.80
C VAL A 187 -9.45 -28.22 15.90
N LYS A 188 -10.04 -27.92 17.05
CA LYS A 188 -11.46 -28.17 17.33
C LYS A 188 -12.29 -26.90 17.36
N ARG A 189 -13.61 -27.04 17.23
CA ARG A 189 -14.61 -26.01 17.57
C ARG A 189 -15.67 -26.56 18.52
N LEU A 190 -16.34 -25.67 19.23
CA LEU A 190 -17.55 -25.93 19.98
C LEU A 190 -18.77 -25.89 19.03
N THR A 191 -19.67 -26.86 19.10
CA THR A 191 -20.90 -26.89 18.30
C THR A 191 -22.01 -26.09 18.97
N ALA A 192 -23.11 -25.83 18.25
CA ALA A 192 -24.33 -25.26 18.84
C ALA A 192 -24.90 -26.11 20.00
N ALA A 193 -24.70 -27.43 19.95
CA ALA A 193 -25.14 -28.38 20.97
C ALA A 193 -24.17 -28.48 22.17
N GLY A 194 -23.08 -27.71 22.20
CA GLY A 194 -22.08 -27.73 23.27
C GLY A 194 -21.10 -28.92 23.23
N SER A 195 -21.15 -29.76 22.20
CA SER A 195 -20.12 -30.78 21.92
C SER A 195 -18.90 -30.16 21.24
N THR A 196 -17.80 -30.90 21.11
CA THR A 196 -16.61 -30.46 20.38
C THR A 196 -16.29 -31.37 19.20
N GLU A 197 -15.99 -30.79 18.05
CA GLU A 197 -15.59 -31.50 16.83
C GLU A 197 -14.29 -30.93 16.25
N VAL A 198 -13.56 -31.71 15.45
CA VAL A 198 -12.41 -31.21 14.67
C VAL A 198 -12.96 -30.37 13.51
N ILE A 199 -12.41 -29.17 13.30
CA ILE A 199 -12.85 -28.28 12.22
C ILE A 199 -12.52 -28.94 10.87
N PRO A 200 -13.48 -29.15 9.95
CA PRO A 200 -13.21 -29.69 8.62
C PRO A 200 -12.20 -28.86 7.83
N ALA A 201 -11.40 -29.49 6.96
CA ALA A 201 -10.31 -28.82 6.26
C ALA A 201 -10.77 -27.65 5.38
N GLY A 202 -11.94 -27.78 4.73
CA GLY A 202 -12.55 -26.72 3.91
C GLY A 202 -13.22 -25.58 4.69
N GLU A 203 -13.27 -25.66 6.03
CA GLU A 203 -13.80 -24.61 6.92
C GLU A 203 -12.68 -23.86 7.67
N TRP A 204 -11.46 -23.93 7.17
CA TRP A 204 -10.30 -23.23 7.72
C TRP A 204 -9.47 -22.59 6.62
N LYS A 205 -9.51 -21.26 6.54
CA LYS A 205 -8.68 -20.45 5.65
C LYS A 205 -8.17 -19.22 6.39
N TRP A 206 -6.97 -18.76 6.06
CA TRP A 206 -6.42 -17.47 6.46
C TRP A 206 -6.86 -16.38 5.47
N MET A 207 -6.77 -15.11 5.87
CA MET A 207 -6.62 -14.03 4.89
C MET A 207 -5.23 -14.10 4.25
N ASP A 208 -5.11 -13.67 2.98
CA ASP A 208 -3.82 -13.62 2.28
C ASP A 208 -2.87 -12.54 2.84
N ARG A 209 -3.45 -11.52 3.48
CA ARG A 209 -2.79 -10.32 4.01
C ARG A 209 -3.24 -9.97 5.44
N ASN A 210 -2.62 -8.94 6.01
CA ASN A 210 -3.00 -8.41 7.32
C ASN A 210 -4.21 -7.48 7.21
N LEU A 211 -4.97 -7.33 8.30
CA LEU A 211 -6.14 -6.46 8.36
C LEU A 211 -5.75 -4.99 8.06
N GLY A 212 -6.39 -4.40 7.06
CA GLY A 212 -6.08 -3.06 6.56
C GLY A 212 -4.89 -2.96 5.59
N ALA A 213 -4.24 -4.07 5.23
CA ALA A 213 -3.23 -4.09 4.17
C ALA A 213 -3.93 -4.10 2.80
N ILE A 214 -3.46 -3.33 1.83
CA ILE A 214 -4.08 -3.31 0.47
C ILE A 214 -3.31 -4.15 -0.55
N SER A 215 -2.51 -5.10 -0.04
CA SER A 215 -1.65 -6.00 -0.80
C SER A 215 -1.17 -7.14 0.08
N SER A 216 -1.09 -8.36 -0.45
CA SER A 216 -0.42 -9.52 0.15
C SER A 216 1.02 -9.73 -0.32
N SER A 217 1.48 -8.95 -1.30
CA SER A 217 2.79 -9.15 -1.93
C SER A 217 3.89 -8.33 -1.27
N ASN A 218 5.07 -8.93 -1.09
CA ASN A 218 6.28 -8.20 -0.68
C ASN A 218 6.87 -7.33 -1.81
N THR A 219 6.44 -7.50 -3.07
CA THR A 219 7.16 -7.00 -4.26
C THR A 219 6.29 -6.50 -5.43
N ALA A 220 4.97 -6.61 -5.35
CA ALA A 220 4.03 -6.18 -6.40
C ALA A 220 2.80 -5.47 -5.80
N GLY A 221 2.03 -4.78 -6.64
CA GLY A 221 0.70 -4.24 -6.34
C GLY A 221 0.56 -3.57 -4.97
N GLU A 222 1.05 -2.33 -4.81
CA GLU A 222 1.07 -1.57 -3.54
C GLU A 222 1.96 -2.24 -2.46
N TRP A 223 3.13 -2.75 -2.87
CA TRP A 223 4.11 -3.45 -2.02
C TRP A 223 4.61 -2.64 -0.81
N ASN A 224 4.41 -1.32 -0.81
CA ASN A 224 4.75 -0.41 0.28
C ASN A 224 3.63 -0.19 1.30
N ARG A 225 2.41 -0.70 1.05
CA ARG A 225 1.20 -0.62 1.91
C ARG A 225 0.62 -2.01 2.28
N ASN A 226 1.47 -3.04 2.19
CA ASN A 226 1.18 -4.44 2.55
C ASN A 226 1.26 -4.76 4.05
N GLY A 227 1.67 -3.81 4.90
CA GLY A 227 1.84 -4.04 6.35
C GLY A 227 0.53 -4.17 7.13
N GLY A 228 -0.48 -3.37 6.77
CA GLY A 228 -1.76 -3.29 7.48
C GLY A 228 -1.78 -2.28 8.63
N LEU A 229 -2.84 -2.32 9.43
CA LEU A 229 -3.06 -1.43 10.57
C LEU A 229 -2.67 -2.11 11.90
N LEU A 230 -2.34 -1.31 12.91
CA LEU A 230 -1.96 -1.79 14.25
C LEU A 230 -3.16 -1.68 15.20
N TYR A 231 -3.24 -2.55 16.20
CA TYR A 231 -4.31 -2.58 17.20
C TYR A 231 -3.69 -2.79 18.59
N GLN A 232 -4.13 -2.08 19.63
CA GLN A 232 -3.81 -2.49 21.00
C GLN A 232 -4.60 -3.76 21.34
N TRP A 233 -4.01 -4.67 22.12
CA TRP A 233 -4.63 -5.98 22.35
C TRP A 233 -6.01 -5.84 23.01
N GLY A 234 -7.02 -6.49 22.45
CA GLY A 234 -8.40 -6.42 22.95
C GLY A 234 -9.21 -5.20 22.50
N ARG A 235 -8.69 -4.34 21.61
CA ARG A 235 -9.46 -3.24 20.99
C ARG A 235 -9.97 -3.60 19.59
N LYS A 236 -11.06 -2.96 19.18
CA LYS A 236 -11.61 -3.05 17.82
C LYS A 236 -11.02 -2.04 16.84
N ASP A 237 -10.52 -0.91 17.36
CA ASP A 237 -10.21 0.28 16.56
C ASP A 237 -8.76 0.25 16.06
N PRO A 238 -8.52 0.46 14.75
CA PRO A 238 -7.17 0.52 14.22
C PRO A 238 -6.44 1.82 14.55
N ILE A 239 -5.15 1.66 14.73
CA ILE A 239 -4.13 2.69 14.83
C ILE A 239 -3.31 2.65 13.53
N PRO A 240 -3.30 3.71 12.71
CA PRO A 240 -2.47 3.77 11.52
C PRO A 240 -0.99 3.86 11.93
N PRO A 241 -0.08 3.06 11.36
CA PRO A 241 1.36 3.23 11.61
C PRO A 241 1.92 4.56 11.08
N LEU A 242 1.25 5.20 10.11
CA LEU A 242 1.67 6.46 9.46
C LEU A 242 3.03 6.37 8.71
N VAL A 243 3.57 5.16 8.55
CA VAL A 243 4.78 4.81 7.79
C VAL A 243 4.41 3.91 6.60
N ARG A 244 5.06 4.10 5.45
CA ARG A 244 5.04 3.17 4.30
C ARG A 244 6.46 2.64 4.07
N LYS A 245 6.58 1.44 3.51
CA LYS A 245 7.92 0.85 3.25
C LYS A 245 8.72 1.68 2.26
N GLY A 246 10.04 1.64 2.43
CA GLY A 246 10.96 2.52 1.73
C GLY A 246 11.25 3.83 2.48
N ASP A 247 11.13 3.83 3.81
CA ASP A 247 11.42 4.95 4.71
C ASP A 247 10.55 6.19 4.42
N ASP A 248 9.25 5.96 4.16
CA ASP A 248 8.27 6.94 3.70
C ASP A 248 7.14 7.13 4.73
N PHE A 249 6.40 8.25 4.69
CA PHE A 249 5.35 8.56 5.66
C PHE A 249 4.03 8.96 4.98
N TYR A 250 2.90 8.60 5.60
CA TYR A 250 1.57 8.97 5.15
C TYR A 250 0.74 9.51 6.31
N GLU A 251 -0.10 10.50 6.05
CA GLU A 251 -1.02 11.08 7.03
C GLU A 251 -2.40 10.44 6.94
N VAL A 252 -3.17 10.53 8.02
CA VAL A 252 -4.62 10.31 7.97
C VAL A 252 -5.37 11.64 8.11
N SER A 253 -6.53 11.75 7.45
CA SER A 253 -7.34 12.97 7.40
C SER A 253 -8.82 12.69 7.68
N GLY A 254 -9.51 13.54 8.43
CA GLY A 254 -10.96 13.43 8.65
C GLY A 254 -11.50 14.46 9.64
N SER A 255 -12.54 14.11 10.39
CA SER A 255 -13.07 14.98 11.45
C SER A 255 -12.07 15.25 12.58
N VAL A 256 -11.06 14.39 12.75
CA VAL A 256 -9.92 14.60 13.68
C VAL A 256 -8.90 15.64 13.18
N GLY A 257 -9.12 16.24 12.02
CA GLY A 257 -8.11 17.02 11.31
C GLY A 257 -7.14 16.11 10.54
N ARG A 258 -5.88 16.54 10.39
CA ARG A 258 -4.80 15.74 9.78
C ARG A 258 -3.82 15.30 10.85
N VAL A 259 -3.41 14.03 10.81
CA VAL A 259 -2.51 13.43 11.79
C VAL A 259 -1.28 12.88 11.08
N ARG A 260 -0.11 13.38 11.48
CA ARG A 260 1.21 13.03 10.92
C ARG A 260 2.05 12.27 11.93
N HIS A 261 2.89 11.37 11.43
CA HIS A 261 3.93 10.76 12.23
C HIS A 261 4.97 11.80 12.68
N ARG A 262 5.32 11.81 13.97
CA ARG A 262 6.69 11.42 14.30
C ARG A 262 7.78 12.30 13.68
N GLY A 263 8.37 11.75 12.62
CA GLY A 263 9.50 12.32 11.89
C GLY A 263 9.16 13.44 10.90
N ALA A 264 7.89 13.77 10.66
CA ALA A 264 7.48 14.83 9.73
C ALA A 264 8.23 16.16 9.96
N LYS A 265 8.63 16.83 8.87
CA LYS A 265 9.27 18.16 8.95
C LYS A 265 8.30 19.31 8.70
N ASN A 266 7.06 18.98 8.33
CA ASN A 266 5.96 19.91 8.14
C ASN A 266 4.75 19.51 9.00
N PHE A 267 4.30 20.41 9.86
CA PHE A 267 3.08 20.27 10.68
C PHE A 267 2.03 21.37 10.40
N THR A 268 2.16 22.11 9.30
CA THR A 268 1.11 23.02 8.82
C THR A 268 -0.19 22.23 8.65
N ASN A 269 -1.25 22.71 9.29
CA ASN A 269 -2.59 22.13 9.33
C ASN A 269 -2.65 20.65 9.82
N ALA A 270 -1.67 20.19 10.61
CA ALA A 270 -1.60 18.80 11.08
C ALA A 270 -1.06 18.64 12.52
N THR A 271 -1.53 17.62 13.21
CA THR A 271 -1.13 17.26 14.59
C THR A 271 -0.16 16.07 14.59
N ASN A 272 0.80 16.05 15.51
CA ASN A 272 1.65 14.88 15.74
C ASN A 272 0.87 13.76 16.45
N PHE A 273 0.90 12.56 15.89
CA PHE A 273 0.29 11.35 16.48
C PHE A 273 0.69 11.13 17.95
N ASP A 274 1.94 11.45 18.33
CA ASP A 274 2.44 11.38 19.72
C ASP A 274 1.52 12.10 20.73
N ASN A 275 0.83 13.17 20.30
CA ASN A 275 -0.03 14.03 21.11
C ASN A 275 -1.45 13.45 21.31
N LEU A 276 -1.82 12.40 20.56
CA LEU A 276 -3.13 11.74 20.67
C LEU A 276 -3.15 10.62 21.72
N ARG A 277 -2.02 10.34 22.36
CA ARG A 277 -1.87 9.30 23.38
C ARG A 277 -2.53 9.76 24.70
N ILE A 278 -3.30 8.86 25.32
CA ILE A 278 -4.04 9.13 26.56
C ILE A 278 -3.40 8.37 27.72
N PHE A 279 -3.13 9.10 28.81
CA PHE A 279 -2.50 8.58 30.02
C PHE A 279 -3.51 8.63 31.18
N THR A 280 -3.92 7.47 31.67
CA THR A 280 -4.91 7.32 32.76
C THR A 280 -4.21 7.03 34.08
N GLN A 281 -4.58 7.73 35.15
CA GLN A 281 -4.02 7.51 36.49
C GLN A 281 -4.55 6.19 37.08
N VAL A 282 -3.72 5.40 37.78
CA VAL A 282 -4.12 4.10 38.40
C VAL A 282 -5.43 4.20 39.18
N SER A 283 -5.60 5.24 39.98
CA SER A 283 -6.81 5.52 40.78
C SER A 283 -8.10 5.72 39.96
N SER A 284 -8.01 5.96 38.66
CA SER A 284 -9.13 6.13 37.73
C SER A 284 -9.23 5.05 36.65
N ALA A 285 -8.17 4.28 36.43
CA ALA A 285 -8.06 3.24 35.40
C ALA A 285 -8.80 1.95 35.79
N THR A 286 -10.14 2.01 35.87
CA THR A 286 -11.00 0.80 35.93
C THR A 286 -11.31 0.30 34.51
N ILE A 287 -11.70 -0.97 34.40
CA ILE A 287 -12.14 -1.57 33.13
C ILE A 287 -13.28 -0.77 32.51
N GLU A 288 -14.31 -0.47 33.30
CA GLU A 288 -15.53 0.18 32.85
C GLU A 288 -15.25 1.60 32.34
N ASN A 289 -14.34 2.32 33.01
CA ASN A 289 -13.83 3.63 32.57
C ASN A 289 -13.01 3.52 31.28
N ASN A 290 -11.99 2.65 31.25
CA ASN A 290 -11.02 2.61 30.15
C ASN A 290 -11.60 1.96 28.87
N ILE A 291 -12.54 1.02 28.99
CA ILE A 291 -13.35 0.53 27.85
C ILE A 291 -14.16 1.68 27.24
N ALA A 292 -14.91 2.44 28.05
CA ALA A 292 -15.68 3.59 27.55
C ALA A 292 -14.77 4.64 26.88
N LEU A 293 -13.64 4.96 27.52
CA LEU A 293 -12.62 5.86 26.99
C LEU A 293 -12.08 5.40 25.63
N SER A 294 -11.87 4.10 25.44
CA SER A 294 -11.36 3.52 24.18
C SER A 294 -12.36 3.58 23.03
N VAL A 295 -13.67 3.47 23.33
CA VAL A 295 -14.77 3.65 22.38
C VAL A 295 -14.94 5.13 22.03
N ASN A 296 -14.75 6.03 23.00
CA ASN A 296 -14.86 7.47 22.78
C ASN A 296 -13.64 8.06 22.04
N ASN A 297 -12.48 7.37 22.02
CA ASN A 297 -11.25 7.84 21.39
C ASN A 297 -10.60 6.75 20.50
N PRO A 298 -11.16 6.44 19.31
CA PRO A 298 -10.72 5.33 18.47
C PRO A 298 -9.24 5.40 18.05
N LEU A 299 -8.76 6.58 17.65
CA LEU A 299 -7.39 6.80 17.13
C LEU A 299 -6.31 6.93 18.23
N SER A 300 -6.70 7.04 19.50
CA SER A 300 -5.79 7.28 20.63
C SER A 300 -5.27 5.98 21.25
N LEU A 301 -3.96 5.83 21.39
CA LEU A 301 -3.38 4.79 22.25
C LEU A 301 -3.64 5.13 23.73
N ILE A 302 -4.10 4.16 24.52
CA ILE A 302 -4.35 4.32 25.95
C ILE A 302 -3.26 3.63 26.76
N TYR A 303 -2.79 4.28 27.82
CA TYR A 303 -1.83 3.77 28.79
C TYR A 303 -2.27 4.05 30.23
N VAL A 304 -1.88 3.20 31.16
CA VAL A 304 -2.08 3.42 32.60
C VAL A 304 -0.76 3.90 33.21
N TYR A 305 -0.80 5.08 33.81
CA TYR A 305 0.31 5.76 34.45
C TYR A 305 0.04 5.87 35.96
N LYS A 306 1.11 6.05 36.74
CA LYS A 306 1.02 6.36 38.17
C LYS A 306 0.16 7.60 38.40
N ASP A 307 -0.38 7.74 39.62
CA ASP A 307 -1.24 8.88 39.97
C ASP A 307 -0.52 10.25 39.94
N ASP A 308 0.81 10.26 40.10
CA ASP A 308 1.67 11.44 39.93
C ASP A 308 2.04 11.74 38.45
N LEU A 309 1.56 10.90 37.51
CA LEU A 309 1.90 10.90 36.09
C LEU A 309 3.40 10.76 35.77
N SER A 310 4.25 10.34 36.72
CA SER A 310 5.72 10.23 36.52
C SER A 310 6.16 9.09 35.59
N GLY A 311 5.23 8.27 35.09
CA GLY A 311 5.48 7.23 34.10
C GLY A 311 4.45 6.09 34.15
N PRO A 312 4.63 5.05 33.30
CA PRO A 312 3.78 3.86 33.28
C PRO A 312 3.64 3.21 34.67
N ALA A 313 2.46 2.65 34.93
CA ALA A 313 2.15 1.91 36.14
C ALA A 313 2.53 0.42 36.02
N PHE A 314 3.00 -0.15 37.12
CA PHE A 314 3.44 -1.54 37.21
C PHE A 314 2.90 -2.18 38.49
N TYR A 315 2.31 -3.37 38.40
CA TYR A 315 1.91 -4.13 39.58
C TYR A 315 3.15 -4.47 40.41
N ASN A 316 3.06 -4.21 41.73
CA ASN A 316 4.12 -4.43 42.70
C ASN A 316 5.47 -3.76 42.31
N ASN A 317 5.43 -2.67 41.53
CA ASN A 317 6.60 -1.99 40.93
C ASN A 317 7.51 -2.88 40.05
N ASN A 318 7.04 -4.05 39.62
CA ASN A 318 7.82 -4.96 38.77
C ASN A 318 7.70 -4.55 37.29
N ALA A 319 8.81 -4.16 36.65
CA ALA A 319 8.85 -3.72 35.25
C ALA A 319 8.27 -4.74 34.24
N ASN A 320 8.23 -6.03 34.58
CA ASN A 320 7.60 -7.05 33.74
C ASN A 320 6.06 -7.03 33.80
N LEU A 321 5.49 -6.46 34.86
CA LEU A 321 4.06 -6.47 35.21
C LEU A 321 3.40 -5.10 34.98
N MET A 322 3.59 -4.51 33.80
CA MET A 322 2.95 -3.25 33.41
C MET A 322 1.41 -3.39 33.42
N TYR A 323 0.69 -2.36 33.87
CA TYR A 323 -0.77 -2.34 33.80
C TYR A 323 -1.26 -2.43 32.34
N ASN A 324 -2.30 -3.24 32.14
CA ASN A 324 -3.03 -3.31 30.87
C ASN A 324 -3.68 -1.96 30.57
N TRP A 325 -3.82 -1.58 29.29
CA TRP A 325 -4.49 -0.32 28.91
C TRP A 325 -5.93 -0.22 29.43
N PHE A 326 -6.61 -1.37 29.55
CA PHE A 326 -7.96 -1.48 30.12
C PHE A 326 -7.98 -1.43 31.66
N GLY A 327 -6.85 -1.18 32.34
CA GLY A 327 -6.82 -0.94 33.77
C GLY A 327 -7.02 -2.18 34.64
N ALA A 328 -7.66 -1.99 35.79
CA ALA A 328 -7.89 -3.00 36.82
C ALA A 328 -9.36 -3.08 37.26
N SER A 329 -9.71 -4.10 38.05
CA SER A 329 -11.06 -4.28 38.61
C SER A 329 -10.99 -4.53 40.12
N PRO A 330 -11.97 -4.04 40.91
CA PRO A 330 -12.14 -4.46 42.30
C PRO A 330 -12.80 -5.85 42.44
N VAL A 331 -13.32 -6.43 41.34
CA VAL A 331 -14.03 -7.72 41.34
C VAL A 331 -13.25 -8.83 40.64
N ILE A 332 -12.49 -8.50 39.59
CA ILE A 332 -11.64 -9.45 38.84
C ILE A 332 -10.18 -9.27 39.29
N PRO A 333 -9.56 -10.28 39.95
CA PRO A 333 -8.15 -10.20 40.35
C PRO A 333 -7.21 -9.97 39.16
N ALA A 334 -6.06 -9.32 39.40
CA ALA A 334 -5.11 -8.95 38.34
C ALA A 334 -4.59 -10.15 37.50
N HIS A 335 -4.56 -11.35 38.07
CA HIS A 335 -4.19 -12.60 37.40
C HIS A 335 -5.36 -13.33 36.72
N GLU A 336 -6.57 -12.76 36.78
CA GLU A 336 -7.77 -13.27 36.11
C GLU A 336 -8.27 -12.33 35.00
N LEU A 337 -7.60 -11.18 34.78
CA LEU A 337 -8.01 -10.18 33.78
C LEU A 337 -8.09 -10.72 32.35
N LEU A 338 -7.36 -11.79 32.02
CA LEU A 338 -7.48 -12.47 30.73
C LEU A 338 -8.89 -13.07 30.46
N LYS A 339 -9.65 -13.39 31.52
CA LYS A 339 -11.04 -13.88 31.42
C LYS A 339 -12.05 -12.82 30.93
N LEU A 340 -11.62 -11.56 30.75
CA LEU A 340 -12.39 -10.55 30.01
C LEU A 340 -12.63 -10.94 28.55
N ASN A 341 -11.78 -11.81 28.01
CA ASN A 341 -11.94 -12.48 26.73
C ASN A 341 -12.25 -11.54 25.54
N LEU A 342 -11.58 -10.38 25.50
CA LEU A 342 -11.92 -9.26 24.60
C LEU A 342 -11.85 -9.63 23.11
N TRP A 343 -11.03 -10.63 22.73
CA TRP A 343 -10.86 -11.09 21.34
C TRP A 343 -11.24 -12.57 21.11
N SER A 344 -11.95 -13.21 22.04
CA SER A 344 -12.23 -14.66 22.00
C SER A 344 -10.96 -15.53 21.87
N ASP A 345 -10.20 -15.54 22.96
CA ASP A 345 -9.29 -16.63 23.32
C ASP A 345 -10.06 -17.96 23.39
N ASN A 346 -9.50 -19.00 22.78
CA ASN A 346 -10.06 -20.35 22.83
C ASN A 346 -10.04 -20.90 24.26
N ALA A 347 -9.07 -20.54 25.09
CA ALA A 347 -9.03 -21.01 26.47
C ALA A 347 -9.99 -20.26 27.41
N GLU A 348 -10.72 -19.24 26.94
CA GLU A 348 -11.56 -18.34 27.75
C GLU A 348 -10.80 -17.73 28.96
N GLY A 349 -9.46 -17.64 28.87
CA GLY A 349 -8.59 -17.22 29.97
C GLY A 349 -8.30 -18.27 31.05
N TYR A 350 -8.67 -19.55 30.84
CA TYR A 350 -8.37 -20.65 31.77
C TYR A 350 -7.07 -21.37 31.40
N ILE A 351 -6.42 -21.94 32.40
CA ILE A 351 -5.17 -22.71 32.27
C ILE A 351 -5.36 -24.12 32.83
N THR A 352 -4.56 -25.07 32.33
CA THR A 352 -4.53 -26.46 32.82
C THR A 352 -3.09 -26.83 33.24
N SER A 353 -2.93 -27.89 34.04
CA SER A 353 -1.62 -28.40 34.48
C SER A 353 -0.91 -29.19 33.38
N ASP A 354 -1.64 -29.98 32.60
CA ASP A 354 -1.14 -30.79 31.49
C ASP A 354 -1.33 -30.07 30.13
N TYR A 355 -0.92 -28.80 30.06
CA TYR A 355 -1.19 -27.91 28.91
C TYR A 355 -0.40 -28.24 27.64
N ASN A 356 0.52 -29.20 27.69
CA ASN A 356 1.30 -29.65 26.55
C ASN A 356 0.79 -30.97 25.92
N SER A 357 -0.25 -31.61 26.47
CA SER A 357 -0.89 -32.76 25.82
C SER A 357 -1.88 -32.33 24.72
N ASP A 358 -2.04 -33.15 23.67
CA ASP A 358 -3.01 -32.93 22.59
C ASP A 358 -4.46 -32.82 23.11
N SER A 359 -4.75 -33.40 24.27
CA SER A 359 -6.01 -33.31 25.00
C SER A 359 -6.29 -31.92 25.58
N ALA A 360 -5.27 -31.12 25.89
CA ALA A 360 -5.45 -29.78 26.46
C ALA A 360 -5.86 -28.73 25.42
N ALA A 361 -5.62 -28.98 24.13
CA ALA A 361 -5.86 -28.05 23.03
C ALA A 361 -7.32 -27.57 22.98
N GLN A 362 -7.52 -26.27 23.26
CA GLN A 362 -8.84 -25.69 23.46
C GLN A 362 -9.58 -25.41 22.14
N PRO A 363 -10.87 -25.77 22.04
CA PRO A 363 -11.66 -25.53 20.83
C PRO A 363 -11.99 -24.04 20.64
N TYR A 364 -12.10 -23.66 19.36
CA TYR A 364 -12.68 -22.39 18.94
C TYR A 364 -14.14 -22.28 19.41
N ARG A 365 -14.48 -21.10 19.95
CA ARG A 365 -15.79 -20.73 20.53
C ARG A 365 -16.32 -19.46 19.84
N LYS A 366 -17.55 -19.02 20.16
CA LYS A 366 -18.12 -17.74 19.66
C LYS A 366 -17.11 -16.59 19.72
N LYS A 367 -17.08 -15.75 18.68
CA LYS A 367 -16.32 -14.50 18.58
C LYS A 367 -16.72 -13.50 19.68
N SER A 368 -15.90 -12.48 19.92
CA SER A 368 -16.13 -11.43 20.93
C SER A 368 -16.41 -10.08 20.28
N LEU A 369 -17.15 -9.22 20.97
CA LEU A 369 -17.64 -7.95 20.42
C LEU A 369 -16.54 -6.93 20.06
N PHE A 370 -15.31 -7.09 20.57
CA PHE A 370 -14.15 -6.24 20.23
C PHE A 370 -13.16 -6.88 19.22
N ASP A 371 -13.38 -8.11 18.77
CA ASP A 371 -12.54 -8.71 17.71
C ASP A 371 -12.62 -7.83 16.45
N PRO A 372 -11.49 -7.34 15.91
CA PRO A 372 -11.48 -6.34 14.85
C PRO A 372 -11.83 -6.93 13.47
N CYS A 373 -11.82 -8.25 13.30
CA CYS A 373 -11.99 -8.85 11.99
C CYS A 373 -13.41 -8.65 11.41
N PRO A 374 -13.57 -8.66 10.06
CA PRO A 374 -14.86 -8.57 9.39
C PRO A 374 -15.86 -9.71 9.71
N ASN A 375 -17.05 -9.65 9.11
CA ASN A 375 -18.02 -10.76 9.20
C ASN A 375 -17.46 -12.05 8.58
N GLY A 376 -17.70 -13.20 9.19
CA GLY A 376 -17.14 -14.49 8.77
C GLY A 376 -15.65 -14.69 9.08
N TRP A 377 -14.98 -13.69 9.67
CA TRP A 377 -13.55 -13.69 9.99
C TRP A 377 -13.31 -13.38 11.47
N ARG A 378 -12.21 -13.88 12.05
CA ARG A 378 -11.84 -13.66 13.47
C ARG A 378 -10.33 -13.61 13.65
N LEU A 379 -9.87 -13.16 14.82
CA LEU A 379 -8.49 -13.38 15.23
C LEU A 379 -8.23 -14.86 15.58
N PRO A 380 -7.04 -15.39 15.22
CA PRO A 380 -6.62 -16.73 15.60
C PRO A 380 -6.14 -16.75 17.06
N SER A 381 -6.39 -17.87 17.73
CA SER A 381 -6.07 -18.10 19.13
C SER A 381 -4.88 -19.04 19.29
N MET A 382 -4.14 -18.91 20.39
CA MET A 382 -3.35 -20.04 20.92
C MET A 382 -4.30 -21.15 21.36
N LEU A 383 -3.81 -22.39 21.43
CA LEU A 383 -4.61 -23.52 21.92
C LEU A 383 -4.64 -23.64 23.46
N VAL A 384 -3.83 -22.86 24.19
CA VAL A 384 -3.80 -22.75 25.66
C VAL A 384 -3.42 -21.33 26.11
N ALA A 385 -3.92 -20.88 27.27
CA ALA A 385 -3.54 -19.59 27.88
C ALA A 385 -2.36 -19.68 28.88
N ASN A 386 -1.72 -20.86 29.00
CA ASN A 386 -0.56 -21.03 29.85
C ASN A 386 0.62 -20.15 29.38
N GLN A 387 1.26 -19.45 30.32
CA GLN A 387 2.47 -18.67 30.04
C GLN A 387 3.75 -19.51 30.13
N ALA A 388 3.77 -20.46 31.05
CA ALA A 388 4.91 -21.31 31.37
C ALA A 388 4.46 -22.49 32.27
N SER A 389 5.40 -23.40 32.53
CA SER A 389 5.33 -24.37 33.63
C SER A 389 5.29 -23.70 35.00
N ALA A 390 4.96 -24.47 36.04
CA ALA A 390 5.03 -24.04 37.45
C ALA A 390 6.44 -23.61 37.91
N ASN A 391 7.48 -23.98 37.15
CA ASN A 391 8.88 -23.57 37.36
C ASN A 391 9.27 -22.34 36.51
N TYR A 392 8.29 -21.60 35.96
CA TYR A 392 8.46 -20.40 35.13
C TYR A 392 9.23 -20.62 33.80
N VAL A 393 9.42 -21.88 33.37
CA VAL A 393 10.00 -22.21 32.05
C VAL A 393 8.91 -22.12 30.97
N ASP A 394 9.11 -21.26 29.96
CA ASP A 394 8.20 -21.09 28.81
C ASP A 394 8.41 -22.24 27.82
N ASP A 395 7.82 -23.39 28.15
CA ASP A 395 7.85 -24.66 27.43
C ASP A 395 6.55 -24.96 26.67
N VAL A 396 5.71 -23.94 26.46
CA VAL A 396 4.49 -24.06 25.65
C VAL A 396 4.88 -24.43 24.22
N ARG A 397 4.20 -25.45 23.67
CA ARG A 397 4.47 -25.98 22.33
C ARG A 397 4.40 -24.93 21.23
N ILE A 398 5.30 -25.03 20.25
CA ILE A 398 5.30 -24.18 19.05
C ILE A 398 4.07 -24.43 18.18
N ASP A 399 3.66 -25.69 17.98
CA ASP A 399 2.47 -26.04 17.18
C ASP A 399 1.14 -25.54 17.81
N PHE A 400 1.12 -25.23 19.11
CA PHE A 400 -0.04 -24.63 19.78
C PHE A 400 -0.19 -23.12 19.52
N SER A 401 0.79 -22.50 18.84
CA SER A 401 0.59 -21.20 18.18
C SER A 401 -0.02 -21.39 16.80
N PRO A 402 -1.02 -20.58 16.38
CA PRO A 402 -1.58 -20.65 15.04
C PRO A 402 -0.55 -20.25 13.96
N PHE A 403 0.51 -19.52 14.34
CA PHE A 403 1.62 -19.13 13.47
C PHE A 403 2.82 -20.10 13.54
N GLY A 404 2.70 -21.20 14.28
CA GLY A 404 3.78 -22.15 14.54
C GLY A 404 4.12 -23.06 13.34
N VAL A 405 5.37 -23.50 13.26
CA VAL A 405 5.78 -24.66 12.46
C VAL A 405 5.33 -25.96 13.14
N ARG A 406 5.19 -27.05 12.37
CA ARG A 406 4.68 -28.34 12.86
C ARG A 406 5.72 -29.06 13.74
N THR A 407 5.78 -28.69 15.02
CA THR A 407 6.65 -29.32 16.01
C THR A 407 6.06 -29.23 17.42
N ASN A 408 6.18 -30.32 18.18
CA ASN A 408 5.79 -30.41 19.59
C ASN A 408 6.86 -29.90 20.56
N LEU A 409 7.95 -29.31 20.07
CA LEU A 409 8.94 -28.64 20.92
C LEU A 409 8.29 -27.48 21.68
N GLY A 410 8.53 -27.45 23.00
CA GLY A 410 8.27 -26.26 23.81
C GLY A 410 9.19 -25.11 23.41
N LYS A 411 8.70 -23.87 23.48
CA LYS A 411 9.42 -22.67 23.01
C LYS A 411 10.87 -22.59 23.50
N THR A 412 11.14 -22.77 24.80
CA THR A 412 12.52 -22.70 25.34
C THR A 412 13.47 -23.71 24.66
N ALA A 413 12.99 -24.91 24.33
CA ALA A 413 13.78 -25.91 23.60
C ALA A 413 13.97 -25.54 22.12
N PHE A 414 12.94 -25.01 21.46
CA PHE A 414 13.00 -24.50 20.08
C PHE A 414 13.98 -23.32 19.95
N GLU A 415 13.97 -22.40 20.92
CA GLU A 415 14.87 -21.26 20.97
C GLU A 415 16.31 -21.68 21.26
N ALA A 416 16.53 -22.59 22.23
CA ALA A 416 17.85 -23.15 22.56
C ALA A 416 18.48 -23.97 21.42
N ALA A 417 17.67 -24.68 20.63
CA ALA A 417 18.10 -25.35 19.39
C ALA A 417 18.41 -24.38 18.22
N GLY A 418 18.26 -23.07 18.44
CA GLY A 418 18.52 -22.03 17.44
C GLY A 418 17.53 -21.99 16.28
N HIS A 419 16.40 -22.71 16.37
CA HIS A 419 15.38 -22.75 15.32
C HIS A 419 14.65 -21.41 15.14
N HIS A 420 14.72 -20.52 16.13
CA HIS A 420 14.27 -19.14 16.00
C HIS A 420 15.12 -18.28 15.05
N ILE A 421 16.29 -18.77 14.60
CA ILE A 421 17.18 -18.07 13.65
C ILE A 421 17.06 -18.71 12.27
N ILE A 422 16.38 -18.02 11.34
CA ILE A 422 16.26 -18.46 9.94
C ILE A 422 17.65 -18.42 9.29
N LYS A 423 18.11 -19.57 8.77
CA LYS A 423 19.45 -19.72 8.20
C LYS A 423 19.52 -19.23 6.75
N PRO A 424 20.71 -18.79 6.28
CA PRO A 424 20.90 -18.27 4.92
C PRO A 424 20.68 -19.33 3.82
N SER A 425 20.82 -20.62 4.16
CA SER A 425 20.40 -21.75 3.34
C SER A 425 19.80 -22.85 4.23
N ASP A 426 19.13 -23.82 3.60
CA ASP A 426 18.53 -24.98 4.29
C ASP A 426 19.55 -26.06 4.70
N ALA A 427 20.86 -25.83 4.48
CA ALA A 427 21.92 -26.79 4.81
C ALA A 427 22.03 -26.98 6.34
N GLY A 428 21.80 -28.21 6.81
CA GLY A 428 21.82 -28.55 8.24
C GLY A 428 20.62 -28.03 9.03
N VAL A 429 19.56 -27.57 8.35
CA VAL A 429 18.32 -27.08 8.97
C VAL A 429 17.35 -28.25 9.20
N ALA A 430 16.61 -28.21 10.32
CA ALA A 430 15.60 -29.23 10.63
C ALA A 430 14.46 -29.20 9.58
N PRO A 431 13.85 -30.35 9.20
CA PRO A 431 12.87 -30.38 8.10
C PRO A 431 11.66 -29.45 8.26
N PHE A 432 11.19 -29.19 9.49
CA PHE A 432 10.10 -28.24 9.75
C PHE A 432 10.52 -26.76 9.66
N MET A 433 11.81 -26.48 9.43
CA MET A 433 12.41 -25.14 9.31
C MET A 433 13.02 -24.85 7.92
N THR A 434 13.00 -25.79 6.97
CA THR A 434 13.47 -25.55 5.59
C THR A 434 12.44 -24.74 4.79
N GLY A 435 12.84 -24.07 3.71
CA GLY A 435 11.92 -23.37 2.81
C GLY A 435 11.46 -21.97 3.24
N PHE A 436 12.00 -21.43 4.34
CA PHE A 436 11.81 -20.01 4.69
C PHE A 436 12.50 -19.10 3.66
N LYS A 437 11.77 -18.11 3.11
CA LYS A 437 12.34 -17.07 2.24
C LYS A 437 12.16 -15.69 2.86
N VAL A 438 13.26 -15.01 3.12
CA VAL A 438 13.29 -13.64 3.67
C VAL A 438 13.52 -12.64 2.54
N TYR A 439 12.75 -11.56 2.51
CA TYR A 439 13.07 -10.36 1.74
C TYR A 439 13.69 -9.34 2.71
N PRO A 440 15.03 -9.13 2.69
CA PRO A 440 15.71 -8.30 3.67
C PRO A 440 15.12 -6.90 3.72
N ASN A 441 14.81 -6.42 4.93
CA ASN A 441 14.16 -5.14 5.21
C ASN A 441 12.73 -4.97 4.64
N VAL A 442 12.05 -6.05 4.25
CA VAL A 442 10.70 -6.00 3.65
C VAL A 442 9.71 -6.95 4.33
N GLY A 443 10.13 -8.18 4.65
CA GLY A 443 9.29 -9.21 5.25
C GLY A 443 9.66 -10.63 4.81
N PHE A 444 8.70 -11.54 4.86
CA PHE A 444 8.89 -12.97 4.62
C PHE A 444 7.91 -13.52 3.59
N ASN A 445 8.35 -14.54 2.88
CA ASN A 445 7.50 -15.51 2.20
C ASN A 445 7.72 -16.86 2.91
N MET A 446 6.61 -17.47 3.35
CA MET A 446 6.60 -18.76 4.04
C MET A 446 5.72 -19.76 3.27
N THR A 447 5.61 -19.63 1.94
CA THR A 447 4.71 -20.46 1.12
C THR A 447 5.23 -21.88 0.84
N SER A 448 6.39 -22.25 1.42
CA SER A 448 6.98 -23.60 1.31
C SER A 448 7.66 -24.09 2.60
N VAL A 449 7.37 -23.47 3.75
CA VAL A 449 8.02 -23.80 5.03
C VAL A 449 7.68 -25.22 5.48
N GLY A 450 8.71 -26.05 5.63
CA GLY A 450 8.57 -27.48 5.92
C GLY A 450 7.75 -28.25 4.88
N GLY A 451 7.63 -27.74 3.64
CA GLY A 451 6.74 -28.27 2.61
C GLY A 451 5.30 -27.74 2.64
N PHE A 452 4.98 -26.79 3.53
CA PHE A 452 3.64 -26.22 3.70
C PHE A 452 3.57 -24.75 3.29
N ASN A 453 2.43 -24.34 2.73
CA ASN A 453 2.16 -22.93 2.46
C ASN A 453 1.62 -22.23 3.71
N MET A 454 2.45 -21.50 4.46
CA MET A 454 2.01 -20.67 5.60
C MET A 454 1.61 -19.24 5.18
N GLY A 455 1.75 -18.88 3.90
CA GLY A 455 1.46 -17.55 3.35
C GLY A 455 2.65 -16.57 3.35
N ASN A 456 2.40 -15.33 2.92
CA ASN A 456 3.37 -14.23 2.98
C ASN A 456 3.18 -13.42 4.27
N PHE A 457 4.26 -12.89 4.84
CA PHE A 457 4.24 -12.06 6.05
C PHE A 457 5.08 -10.80 5.83
N PRO A 458 4.47 -9.73 5.26
CA PRO A 458 5.14 -8.46 5.08
C PRO A 458 5.42 -7.79 6.43
N GLY A 459 6.54 -7.07 6.53
CA GLY A 459 6.84 -6.16 7.65
C GLY A 459 5.67 -5.24 7.99
N THR A 460 5.36 -5.14 9.28
CA THR A 460 4.25 -4.38 9.87
C THR A 460 4.75 -3.22 10.71
N GLY A 461 5.92 -3.39 11.34
CA GLY A 461 6.31 -2.67 12.54
C GLY A 461 5.36 -2.91 13.73
N GLN A 462 5.60 -2.18 14.82
CA GLN A 462 4.79 -2.18 16.03
C GLN A 462 4.90 -0.81 16.74
N LEU A 463 4.00 -0.53 17.68
CA LEU A 463 4.02 0.63 18.58
C LEU A 463 4.12 0.13 20.02
N ALA A 464 5.34 0.04 20.57
CA ALA A 464 5.57 -0.54 21.90
C ALA A 464 6.02 0.52 22.92
N ILE A 465 5.45 0.52 24.13
CA ILE A 465 5.78 1.58 25.12
C ILE A 465 7.12 1.34 25.80
N ASN A 466 7.45 0.09 26.12
CA ASN A 466 8.69 -0.26 26.81
C ASN A 466 9.90 -0.36 25.87
N SER A 467 9.67 -0.57 24.57
CA SER A 467 10.68 -0.56 23.51
C SER A 467 10.38 0.56 22.52
N GLN A 468 11.19 1.62 22.53
CA GLN A 468 11.02 2.86 21.75
C GLN A 468 9.96 3.87 22.26
N GLN A 469 9.55 3.81 23.54
CA GLN A 469 8.75 4.88 24.19
C GLN A 469 7.39 5.17 23.52
N GLY A 470 6.74 4.14 22.97
CA GLY A 470 5.43 4.23 22.31
C GLY A 470 5.50 4.82 20.90
N GLN A 471 6.67 4.74 20.27
CA GLN A 471 6.93 5.18 18.90
C GLN A 471 6.89 3.98 17.95
N TYR A 472 6.67 4.24 16.66
CA TYR A 472 6.66 3.18 15.65
C TYR A 472 8.09 2.67 15.44
N THR A 473 8.25 1.34 15.36
CA THR A 473 9.54 0.68 15.12
C THR A 473 10.05 0.85 13.68
N ASP A 474 10.98 0.01 13.25
CA ASP A 474 11.21 -0.14 11.81
C ASP A 474 9.99 -0.73 11.09
N GLN A 475 9.97 -0.54 9.77
CA GLN A 475 8.92 -0.99 8.84
C GLN A 475 9.06 -2.47 8.40
N HIS A 476 10.00 -3.22 8.98
CA HIS A 476 10.40 -4.55 8.49
C HIS A 476 10.32 -5.69 9.51
N GLN A 477 10.20 -5.37 10.80
CA GLN A 477 9.67 -6.29 11.81
C GLN A 477 8.23 -6.69 11.47
N VAL A 478 7.88 -7.94 11.74
CA VAL A 478 6.49 -8.42 11.72
C VAL A 478 6.05 -8.66 13.15
N GLY A 479 4.97 -8.01 13.57
CA GLY A 479 4.28 -8.27 14.82
C GLY A 479 2.81 -8.55 14.54
N LEU A 480 2.36 -9.79 14.77
CA LEU A 480 0.95 -10.19 14.63
C LEU A 480 0.39 -10.74 15.93
N TRP A 481 -0.76 -10.22 16.36
CA TRP A 481 -1.46 -10.70 17.56
C TRP A 481 -2.09 -12.08 17.40
N THR A 482 -2.20 -12.78 18.53
CA THR A 482 -3.24 -13.80 18.75
C THR A 482 -4.33 -13.25 19.69
N SER A 483 -5.50 -13.89 19.73
CA SER A 483 -6.56 -13.56 20.69
C SER A 483 -6.27 -14.01 22.13
N THR A 484 -5.11 -14.59 22.44
CA THR A 484 -4.80 -15.19 23.76
C THR A 484 -3.89 -14.30 24.62
N MET A 485 -4.44 -13.75 25.71
CA MET A 485 -3.66 -13.32 26.88
C MET A 485 -3.18 -14.55 27.67
N THR A 486 -2.05 -14.43 28.36
CA THR A 486 -1.44 -15.55 29.09
C THR A 486 -1.31 -15.33 30.59
N LYS A 487 -1.20 -16.43 31.35
CA LYS A 487 -1.08 -16.44 32.81
C LYS A 487 -0.15 -17.59 33.28
N PHE A 488 0.57 -17.36 34.37
CA PHE A 488 1.24 -18.40 35.17
C PHE A 488 0.25 -19.18 36.06
N SER A 489 0.70 -20.28 36.66
CA SER A 489 -0.11 -21.13 37.54
C SER A 489 -0.49 -20.49 38.89
N ASP A 490 0.14 -19.38 39.25
CA ASP A 490 0.08 -18.72 40.56
C ASP A 490 -0.89 -17.52 40.59
N THR A 491 -0.61 -16.48 41.38
CA THR A 491 -1.38 -15.23 41.44
C THR A 491 -0.72 -14.05 40.69
N THR A 492 0.29 -14.30 39.85
CA THR A 492 1.00 -13.26 39.08
C THR A 492 0.06 -12.57 38.07
N PRO A 493 -0.01 -11.21 38.07
CA PRO A 493 -0.83 -10.42 37.15
C PRO A 493 -0.68 -10.76 35.66
N SER A 494 -1.80 -10.87 34.95
CA SER A 494 -1.85 -11.14 33.52
C SER A 494 -1.75 -9.84 32.73
N VAL A 495 -0.63 -9.65 32.03
CA VAL A 495 -0.25 -8.35 31.43
C VAL A 495 0.21 -8.46 29.97
N SER A 496 0.21 -9.65 29.40
CA SER A 496 0.79 -9.95 28.09
C SER A 496 -0.02 -10.98 27.30
N ALA A 497 -0.02 -10.81 25.99
CA ALA A 497 -0.62 -11.72 25.03
C ALA A 497 0.43 -12.33 24.11
N ARG A 498 0.10 -13.50 23.53
CA ARG A 498 0.97 -14.17 22.58
C ARG A 498 0.85 -13.53 21.20
N ALA A 499 1.98 -13.48 20.50
CA ALA A 499 2.11 -12.90 19.17
C ALA A 499 3.11 -13.72 18.33
N LEU A 500 3.02 -13.58 17.00
CA LEU A 500 4.14 -13.85 16.11
C LEU A 500 5.03 -12.61 16.09
N PHE A 501 6.32 -12.78 16.36
CA PHE A 501 7.35 -11.76 16.14
C PHE A 501 8.41 -12.27 15.16
N MET A 502 8.75 -11.45 14.16
CA MET A 502 9.81 -11.76 13.20
C MET A 502 10.64 -10.53 12.84
N VAL A 503 11.92 -10.73 12.51
CA VAL A 503 12.87 -9.65 12.18
C VAL A 503 13.59 -10.01 10.88
N ALA A 504 13.60 -9.10 9.90
CA ALA A 504 14.22 -9.27 8.58
C ALA A 504 15.39 -8.30 8.31
N ASP A 505 16.05 -7.82 9.37
CA ASP A 505 16.93 -6.64 9.33
C ASP A 505 18.38 -7.01 8.91
N ARG A 506 18.81 -6.58 7.72
CA ARG A 506 20.19 -6.82 7.24
C ARG A 506 21.25 -5.93 7.89
N TYR A 507 20.85 -4.87 8.59
CA TYR A 507 21.76 -3.86 9.14
C TYR A 507 22.26 -4.20 10.56
N GLN A 508 21.75 -5.27 11.18
CA GLN A 508 22.29 -5.79 12.45
C GLN A 508 23.62 -6.53 12.23
N ASN A 509 24.52 -6.45 13.23
CA ASN A 509 25.84 -7.10 13.18
C ASN A 509 25.81 -8.62 13.44
N ASP A 510 24.64 -9.15 13.79
CA ASP A 510 24.33 -10.57 13.97
C ASP A 510 24.85 -11.43 12.79
N THR A 511 25.25 -12.67 13.09
CA THR A 511 25.82 -13.61 12.11
C THR A 511 24.98 -14.90 12.13
N PRO A 512 23.97 -15.04 11.24
CA PRO A 512 22.96 -16.11 11.32
C PRO A 512 23.53 -17.53 11.22
N ASN A 513 24.61 -17.68 10.48
CA ASN A 513 25.40 -18.90 10.36
C ASN A 513 26.84 -18.61 10.82
N PRO A 514 27.29 -19.08 12.00
CA PRO A 514 28.66 -18.87 12.47
C PRO A 514 29.76 -19.38 11.51
N ALA A 515 29.43 -20.29 10.58
CA ALA A 515 30.37 -20.78 9.56
C ALA A 515 30.47 -19.86 8.31
N ASP A 516 29.63 -18.83 8.17
CA ASP A 516 29.73 -17.84 7.09
C ASP A 516 29.62 -16.41 7.64
N ASN A 517 30.77 -15.72 7.66
CA ASN A 517 30.86 -14.32 8.12
C ASN A 517 30.54 -13.29 7.03
N THR A 518 30.31 -13.69 5.78
CA THR A 518 29.94 -12.82 4.66
C THR A 518 28.47 -12.40 4.70
N VAL A 519 27.65 -13.12 5.48
CA VAL A 519 26.23 -12.85 5.68
C VAL A 519 25.99 -12.27 7.07
N LYS A 520 25.45 -11.06 7.11
CA LYS A 520 25.11 -10.29 8.33
C LYS A 520 23.64 -9.88 8.34
N GLY A 521 23.08 -9.80 9.53
CA GLY A 521 21.69 -9.39 9.76
C GLY A 521 20.98 -10.28 10.77
N ARG A 522 19.87 -9.77 11.31
CA ARG A 522 19.03 -10.45 12.29
C ARG A 522 17.79 -11.00 11.60
N TYR A 523 17.77 -12.33 11.46
CA TYR A 523 16.72 -13.08 10.78
C TYR A 523 16.02 -14.02 11.76
N TRP A 524 14.99 -13.48 12.43
CA TRP A 524 14.31 -14.15 13.54
C TRP A 524 12.87 -14.55 13.20
N TYR A 525 12.45 -15.69 13.73
CA TYR A 525 11.08 -16.21 13.70
C TYR A 525 10.69 -16.74 15.09
N VAL A 526 9.75 -16.06 15.75
CA VAL A 526 9.29 -16.36 17.12
C VAL A 526 7.76 -16.42 17.14
N PRO A 527 7.14 -17.59 16.88
CA PRO A 527 5.67 -17.73 16.76
C PRO A 527 4.93 -17.71 18.12
N THR A 528 5.66 -17.72 19.23
CA THR A 528 5.15 -17.73 20.61
C THR A 528 5.70 -16.54 21.42
N ALA A 529 6.00 -15.43 20.74
CA ALA A 529 6.46 -14.19 21.36
C ALA A 529 5.41 -13.63 22.33
N GLY A 530 5.85 -12.84 23.31
CA GLY A 530 4.98 -12.15 24.25
C GLY A 530 5.12 -10.64 24.15
N ALA A 531 4.02 -9.93 23.93
CA ALA A 531 3.97 -8.46 23.92
C ALA A 531 2.95 -7.96 24.97
N LYS A 532 3.07 -6.71 25.43
CA LYS A 532 2.17 -6.16 26.45
C LYS A 532 0.88 -5.70 25.79
N THR A 533 -0.25 -5.84 26.48
CA THR A 533 -1.57 -5.52 25.89
C THR A 533 -1.70 -4.06 25.45
N SER A 534 -0.96 -3.15 26.09
CA SER A 534 -0.91 -1.71 25.79
C SER A 534 -0.01 -1.35 24.59
N ASP A 535 0.83 -2.27 24.12
CA ASP A 535 1.53 -2.14 22.83
C ASP A 535 0.53 -2.34 21.68
N ALA A 536 0.84 -1.88 20.46
CA ALA A 536 0.02 -2.16 19.28
C ALA A 536 0.81 -2.90 18.18
N ASN A 537 0.28 -4.06 17.77
CA ASN A 537 0.77 -4.92 16.69
C ASN A 537 -0.32 -5.09 15.63
N ALA A 538 0.03 -5.60 14.45
CA ALA A 538 -0.96 -5.85 13.41
C ALA A 538 -1.81 -7.09 13.68
N CYS A 539 -2.89 -7.22 12.93
CA CYS A 539 -3.85 -8.32 13.02
C CYS A 539 -3.91 -9.09 11.68
N ARG A 540 -4.03 -10.41 11.73
CA ARG A 540 -4.37 -11.25 10.57
C ARG A 540 -5.50 -12.18 10.97
N CYS A 541 -6.52 -12.24 10.14
CA CYS A 541 -7.71 -13.02 10.44
C CYS A 541 -7.64 -14.43 9.85
N ILE A 542 -8.32 -15.37 10.52
CA ILE A 542 -8.77 -16.65 9.98
C ILE A 542 -10.27 -16.62 9.76
N GLN A 543 -10.78 -17.47 8.86
CA GLN A 543 -12.20 -17.74 8.72
C GLN A 543 -12.73 -18.20 10.08
N ASP A 544 -13.84 -17.63 10.54
CA ASP A 544 -14.39 -17.97 11.83
C ASP A 544 -15.06 -19.36 11.74
N PRO A 545 -14.60 -20.39 12.47
CA PRO A 545 -15.21 -21.71 12.38
C PRO A 545 -16.57 -21.79 13.09
N GLY A 546 -17.02 -20.72 13.76
CA GLY A 546 -18.25 -20.68 14.55
C GLY A 546 -19.40 -19.80 14.02
N TYR A 547 -19.17 -18.83 13.12
CA TYR A 547 -20.18 -17.78 12.83
C TYR A 547 -21.50 -18.28 12.23
N ILE A 548 -21.45 -19.32 11.39
CA ILE A 548 -22.66 -19.99 10.86
C ILE A 548 -23.31 -20.85 11.95
N ILE A 549 -22.54 -21.71 12.60
CA ILE A 549 -23.03 -22.71 13.57
C ILE A 549 -23.65 -22.06 14.82
N HIS A 550 -23.21 -20.86 15.17
CA HIS A 550 -23.65 -20.13 16.35
C HIS A 550 -24.58 -18.94 16.04
N ASP A 551 -25.06 -18.84 14.79
CA ASP A 551 -25.98 -17.85 14.26
C ASP A 551 -25.58 -16.38 14.55
N TYR A 552 -24.40 -15.99 14.07
CA TYR A 552 -23.95 -14.59 14.08
C TYR A 552 -23.36 -14.13 12.73
N ASN A 553 -24.00 -14.54 11.63
CA ASN A 553 -23.66 -14.09 10.29
C ASN A 553 -24.32 -12.74 9.98
N PHE A 554 -23.51 -11.70 9.77
CA PHE A 554 -23.94 -10.35 9.38
C PHE A 554 -23.33 -9.96 8.02
N PRO A 555 -23.93 -10.38 6.89
CA PRO A 555 -23.47 -9.99 5.55
C PRO A 555 -23.35 -8.47 5.39
N THR A 556 -22.44 -8.02 4.53
CA THR A 556 -22.32 -6.59 4.21
C THR A 556 -23.49 -6.16 3.35
N GLU A 557 -24.21 -5.14 3.78
CA GLU A 557 -25.21 -4.45 2.97
C GLU A 557 -24.51 -3.43 2.08
N TYR A 558 -24.72 -3.51 0.77
CA TYR A 558 -24.10 -2.62 -0.22
C TYR A 558 -24.97 -1.39 -0.52
N TYR A 559 -24.32 -0.32 -0.94
CA TYR A 559 -24.94 0.93 -1.38
C TYR A 559 -24.52 1.24 -2.81
N ASP A 560 -25.48 1.64 -3.65
CA ASP A 560 -25.27 1.97 -5.06
C ASP A 560 -25.60 3.45 -5.28
N GLU A 561 -24.79 4.18 -6.05
CA GLU A 561 -25.11 5.54 -6.47
C GLU A 561 -25.80 5.52 -7.85
N PRO A 562 -26.75 6.43 -8.15
CA PRO A 562 -27.45 6.44 -9.44
C PRO A 562 -26.59 6.76 -10.69
N THR A 563 -25.26 6.85 -10.56
CA THR A 563 -24.31 7.09 -11.67
C THR A 563 -22.87 6.87 -11.19
N ASP A 564 -22.26 5.79 -11.67
CA ASP A 564 -20.83 5.52 -11.63
C ASP A 564 -20.39 4.94 -12.99
N TYR A 565 -19.13 5.15 -13.39
CA TYR A 565 -18.57 4.73 -14.68
C TYR A 565 -17.05 4.68 -14.58
N THR A 566 -16.48 3.48 -14.55
CA THR A 566 -15.05 3.21 -14.29
C THR A 566 -14.29 2.73 -15.53
N GLU A 567 -14.95 2.57 -16.68
CA GLU A 567 -14.35 1.95 -17.86
C GLU A 567 -13.21 2.81 -18.44
N GLY A 568 -12.15 2.15 -18.91
CA GLY A 568 -11.02 2.81 -19.55
C GLY A 568 -10.08 3.58 -18.60
N LEU A 569 -10.30 3.59 -17.28
CA LEU A 569 -9.39 4.24 -16.31
C LEU A 569 -7.93 3.82 -16.51
N LYS A 570 -7.68 2.52 -16.75
CA LYS A 570 -6.34 1.95 -16.97
C LYS A 570 -5.75 2.19 -18.38
N ASN A 571 -6.51 2.76 -19.32
CA ASN A 571 -6.03 2.98 -20.71
C ASN A 571 -4.83 3.94 -20.74
N PRO A 572 -3.90 3.79 -21.70
CA PRO A 572 -2.69 4.61 -21.77
C PRO A 572 -2.99 6.08 -22.06
N ASN A 573 -2.10 6.97 -21.61
CA ASN A 573 -2.11 8.39 -21.99
C ASN A 573 -1.34 8.66 -23.29
N THR A 574 -0.40 7.78 -23.63
CA THR A 574 0.46 7.91 -24.81
C THR A 574 0.29 6.70 -25.72
N TYR A 575 -0.01 6.95 -26.99
CA TYR A 575 -0.07 5.94 -28.05
C TYR A 575 1.20 6.07 -28.86
N GLN A 576 2.08 5.07 -28.75
CA GLN A 576 3.34 5.03 -29.47
C GLN A 576 3.25 4.08 -30.65
N ILE A 577 3.71 4.54 -31.81
CA ILE A 577 3.88 3.74 -33.03
C ILE A 577 5.21 4.08 -33.69
N VAL A 578 5.65 3.24 -34.62
CA VAL A 578 6.81 3.50 -35.49
C VAL A 578 6.33 4.06 -36.83
N LYS A 579 7.08 5.00 -37.39
CA LYS A 579 6.92 5.54 -38.74
C LYS A 579 6.78 4.42 -39.76
N ASN A 580 5.74 4.50 -40.58
CA ASN A 580 5.34 3.47 -41.54
C ASN A 580 5.32 4.04 -42.98
N THR A 581 5.58 3.21 -43.99
CA THR A 581 5.53 3.62 -45.41
C THR A 581 4.10 3.74 -45.94
N ILE A 582 3.11 3.21 -45.21
CA ILE A 582 1.67 3.39 -45.45
C ILE A 582 1.01 4.19 -44.33
N SER A 583 -0.16 4.76 -44.62
CA SER A 583 -0.96 5.46 -43.60
C SER A 583 -1.38 4.48 -42.51
N THR A 584 -1.31 4.91 -41.25
CA THR A 584 -1.57 4.08 -40.07
C THR A 584 -2.66 4.72 -39.22
N LEU A 585 -3.72 3.98 -38.91
CA LEU A 585 -4.78 4.42 -38.02
C LEU A 585 -4.42 4.13 -36.56
N VAL A 586 -4.48 5.15 -35.70
CA VAL A 586 -4.45 5.00 -34.24
C VAL A 586 -5.85 5.23 -33.69
N GLU A 587 -6.35 4.29 -32.89
CA GLU A 587 -7.65 4.41 -32.23
C GLU A 587 -7.48 4.67 -30.73
N ILE A 588 -8.17 5.70 -30.22
CA ILE A 588 -8.13 6.12 -28.81
C ILE A 588 -9.54 5.99 -28.21
N PRO A 589 -9.82 5.02 -27.31
CA PRO A 589 -11.12 4.91 -26.65
C PRO A 589 -11.42 6.14 -25.77
N VAL A 590 -12.61 6.72 -25.92
CA VAL A 590 -12.98 7.94 -25.18
C VAL A 590 -13.38 7.68 -23.73
N SER A 591 -13.69 6.42 -23.37
CA SER A 591 -14.20 6.02 -22.05
C SER A 591 -13.36 6.56 -20.88
N LYS A 592 -12.02 6.57 -21.02
CA LYS A 592 -11.11 7.15 -20.01
C LYS A 592 -11.42 8.61 -19.66
N ALA A 593 -11.88 9.42 -20.62
CA ALA A 593 -12.21 10.82 -20.35
C ALA A 593 -13.40 10.91 -19.38
N PHE A 594 -14.45 10.12 -19.61
CA PHE A 594 -15.66 10.10 -18.79
C PHE A 594 -15.42 9.51 -17.41
N SER A 595 -14.65 8.43 -17.32
CA SER A 595 -14.34 7.75 -16.05
C SER A 595 -13.37 8.53 -15.17
N VAL A 596 -12.35 9.19 -15.73
CA VAL A 596 -11.49 10.08 -14.92
C VAL A 596 -12.26 11.33 -14.47
N GLN A 597 -13.12 11.90 -15.34
CA GLN A 597 -13.97 13.04 -14.97
C GLN A 597 -14.94 12.69 -13.83
N SER A 598 -15.62 11.54 -13.89
CA SER A 598 -16.57 11.13 -12.84
C SER A 598 -15.88 10.70 -11.54
N GLN A 599 -14.81 9.90 -11.60
CA GLN A 599 -14.20 9.25 -10.43
C GLN A 599 -13.14 10.11 -9.70
N MET A 600 -12.36 10.89 -10.45
CA MET A 600 -11.14 11.53 -9.91
C MET A 600 -11.19 13.06 -9.94
N LEU A 601 -12.00 13.65 -10.82
CA LEU A 601 -12.16 15.09 -10.96
C LEU A 601 -13.47 15.63 -10.34
N ASN A 602 -14.24 14.76 -9.67
CA ASN A 602 -15.53 15.06 -9.03
C ASN A 602 -16.57 15.70 -9.98
N ASN A 603 -16.55 15.32 -11.26
CA ASN A 603 -17.48 15.79 -12.28
C ASN A 603 -18.39 14.66 -12.77
N LYS A 604 -19.29 14.18 -11.90
CA LYS A 604 -20.32 13.19 -12.27
C LYS A 604 -21.23 13.66 -13.41
N THR A 605 -21.46 14.97 -13.55
CA THR A 605 -22.34 15.53 -14.60
C THR A 605 -21.87 15.25 -16.03
N ILE A 606 -20.60 14.85 -16.21
CA ILE A 606 -20.05 14.39 -17.50
C ILE A 606 -20.85 13.20 -18.09
N LEU A 607 -21.54 12.43 -17.23
CA LEU A 607 -22.36 11.27 -17.59
C LEU A 607 -23.81 11.64 -17.99
N ASN A 608 -24.14 12.94 -18.05
CA ASN A 608 -25.43 13.41 -18.57
C ASN A 608 -25.39 13.49 -20.11
N ALA A 609 -26.44 13.07 -20.81
CA ALA A 609 -26.51 13.04 -22.27
C ALA A 609 -26.14 14.37 -22.98
N ALA A 610 -26.47 15.52 -22.37
CA ALA A 610 -26.10 16.83 -22.89
C ALA A 610 -24.57 17.09 -22.98
N ASN A 611 -23.75 16.28 -22.29
CA ASN A 611 -22.29 16.36 -22.29
C ASN A 611 -21.62 15.37 -23.26
N TYR A 612 -22.35 14.53 -23.98
CA TYR A 612 -21.77 13.65 -25.00
C TYR A 612 -22.59 13.51 -26.29
N ASN A 613 -23.66 14.29 -26.45
CA ASN A 613 -24.50 14.32 -27.64
C ASN A 613 -23.84 14.90 -28.91
N SER A 614 -22.67 15.55 -28.82
CA SER A 614 -22.00 16.17 -29.96
C SER A 614 -20.48 16.24 -29.74
N LEU A 615 -19.85 15.09 -29.47
CA LEU A 615 -18.41 14.97 -29.26
C LEU A 615 -17.60 15.53 -30.44
N LYS A 616 -16.45 16.11 -30.13
CA LYS A 616 -15.48 16.66 -31.08
C LYS A 616 -14.08 16.28 -30.62
N ALA A 617 -13.22 15.93 -31.57
CA ALA A 617 -11.79 15.71 -31.32
C ALA A 617 -10.97 16.80 -32.04
N ASN A 618 -9.88 17.24 -31.44
CA ASN A 618 -8.95 18.20 -32.06
C ASN A 618 -7.49 17.76 -31.91
N VAL A 619 -6.63 18.25 -32.79
CA VAL A 619 -5.18 18.27 -32.58
C VAL A 619 -4.86 19.54 -31.79
N LEU A 620 -4.58 19.46 -30.49
CA LEU A 620 -4.19 20.63 -29.70
C LEU A 620 -2.88 21.22 -30.23
N TRP A 621 -1.89 20.36 -30.50
CA TRP A 621 -0.66 20.72 -31.18
C TRP A 621 0.02 19.53 -31.84
N SER A 622 0.91 19.80 -32.81
CA SER A 622 1.88 18.85 -33.37
C SER A 622 3.28 19.48 -33.49
N THR A 623 4.34 18.67 -33.47
CA THR A 623 5.70 19.09 -33.89
C THR A 623 5.89 19.10 -35.40
N ASN A 624 4.98 18.47 -36.16
CA ASN A 624 5.10 18.28 -37.61
C ASN A 624 3.72 18.42 -38.26
N THR A 625 3.52 19.45 -39.07
CA THR A 625 2.24 19.74 -39.74
C THR A 625 1.80 18.64 -40.70
N ALA A 626 2.73 17.83 -41.23
CA ALA A 626 2.42 16.71 -42.11
C ALA A 626 2.03 15.43 -41.36
N LEU A 627 2.21 15.35 -40.03
CA LEU A 627 2.09 14.10 -39.27
C LEU A 627 0.68 13.49 -39.25
N ILE A 628 -0.32 14.32 -38.97
CA ILE A 628 -1.73 13.91 -38.86
C ILE A 628 -2.44 14.20 -40.17
N GLY A 629 -2.93 13.17 -40.85
CA GLY A 629 -3.72 13.29 -42.08
C GLY A 629 -5.17 13.68 -41.80
N SER A 630 -5.78 13.05 -40.80
CA SER A 630 -7.14 13.37 -40.35
C SER A 630 -7.41 12.93 -38.91
N VAL A 631 -8.43 13.53 -38.30
CA VAL A 631 -8.99 13.12 -37.00
C VAL A 631 -10.50 13.00 -37.12
N ALA A 632 -11.05 11.86 -36.71
CA ALA A 632 -12.48 11.57 -36.69
C ALA A 632 -12.91 10.94 -35.35
N LEU A 633 -14.23 10.73 -35.17
CA LEU A 633 -14.82 9.97 -34.08
C LEU A 633 -15.67 8.85 -34.68
N SER A 634 -15.52 7.61 -34.18
CA SER A 634 -16.32 6.48 -34.65
C SER A 634 -17.82 6.65 -34.37
N ASN A 635 -18.16 7.35 -33.28
CA ASN A 635 -19.50 7.88 -33.02
C ASN A 635 -19.36 9.30 -32.42
N PRO A 636 -19.79 10.37 -33.11
CA PRO A 636 -19.75 11.74 -32.59
C PRO A 636 -20.96 12.08 -31.70
N SER A 637 -21.97 11.22 -31.59
CA SER A 637 -23.17 11.44 -30.77
C SER A 637 -23.64 10.15 -30.04
N PRO A 638 -22.84 9.59 -29.11
CA PRO A 638 -23.28 8.52 -28.21
C PRO A 638 -24.66 8.77 -27.56
N SER A 639 -25.50 7.73 -27.50
CA SER A 639 -26.82 7.80 -26.85
C SER A 639 -26.75 7.48 -25.35
N GLY A 640 -25.79 6.65 -24.92
CA GLY A 640 -25.59 6.24 -23.53
C GLY A 640 -24.20 5.68 -23.24
N MET A 641 -23.97 5.21 -22.02
CA MET A 641 -22.65 4.76 -21.56
C MET A 641 -22.05 3.63 -22.42
N ALA A 642 -22.87 2.69 -22.91
CA ALA A 642 -22.42 1.62 -23.79
C ALA A 642 -21.90 2.13 -25.15
N ASP A 643 -22.46 3.24 -25.67
CA ASP A 643 -21.93 3.87 -26.88
C ASP A 643 -20.61 4.60 -26.59
N ILE A 644 -20.47 5.24 -25.42
CA ILE A 644 -19.22 5.90 -24.99
C ILE A 644 -18.08 4.87 -24.91
N SER A 645 -18.34 3.70 -24.32
CA SER A 645 -17.40 2.57 -24.26
C SER A 645 -16.90 2.12 -25.64
N ASN A 646 -17.80 2.08 -26.63
CA ASN A 646 -17.47 1.72 -28.01
C ASN A 646 -16.94 2.90 -28.86
N THR A 647 -16.92 4.13 -28.33
CA THR A 647 -16.53 5.33 -29.06
C THR A 647 -15.02 5.53 -29.03
N LYS A 648 -14.44 5.80 -30.19
CA LYS A 648 -13.01 5.95 -30.41
C LYS A 648 -12.72 7.22 -31.21
N ILE A 649 -11.69 7.97 -30.80
CA ILE A 649 -11.05 8.95 -31.69
C ILE A 649 -10.19 8.16 -32.68
N GLN A 650 -10.42 8.39 -33.97
CA GLN A 650 -9.71 7.75 -35.07
C GLN A 650 -8.72 8.77 -35.65
N VAL A 651 -7.44 8.54 -35.45
CA VAL A 651 -6.35 9.45 -35.84
C VAL A 651 -5.55 8.81 -36.97
N SER A 652 -5.64 9.38 -38.17
CA SER A 652 -4.88 8.93 -39.33
C SER A 652 -3.48 9.55 -39.34
N ILE A 653 -2.46 8.71 -39.29
CA ILE A 653 -1.05 9.12 -39.38
C ILE A 653 -0.58 8.97 -40.82
N ASN A 654 0.01 10.03 -41.37
CA ASN A 654 0.43 10.07 -42.77
C ASN A 654 1.68 9.21 -43.05
N PRO A 655 1.82 8.67 -44.27
CA PRO A 655 3.01 7.92 -44.69
C PRO A 655 4.34 8.66 -44.45
N ASN A 656 5.34 7.91 -43.99
CA ASN A 656 6.73 8.33 -43.78
C ASN A 656 6.92 9.51 -42.81
N GLN A 657 5.93 9.81 -41.96
CA GLN A 657 6.03 10.86 -40.95
C GLN A 657 6.45 10.33 -39.57
N SER A 658 7.17 11.16 -38.83
CA SER A 658 7.48 11.01 -37.41
C SER A 658 7.25 12.34 -36.68
N GLY A 659 7.19 12.28 -35.35
CA GLY A 659 6.94 13.44 -34.49
C GLY A 659 6.01 13.15 -33.32
N ASN A 660 5.49 14.23 -32.75
CA ASN A 660 4.59 14.19 -31.60
C ASN A 660 3.35 15.05 -31.88
N ALA A 661 2.20 14.62 -31.39
CA ALA A 661 1.00 15.45 -31.32
C ALA A 661 0.22 15.21 -30.02
N VAL A 662 -0.57 16.18 -29.60
CA VAL A 662 -1.55 16.03 -28.50
C VAL A 662 -2.95 16.12 -29.07
N ILE A 663 -3.76 15.10 -28.79
CA ILE A 663 -5.15 14.99 -29.23
C ILE A 663 -6.06 15.28 -28.03
N THR A 664 -7.11 16.06 -28.22
CA THR A 664 -8.06 16.47 -27.17
C THR A 664 -9.50 16.05 -27.50
N LEU A 665 -10.28 15.67 -26.49
CA LEU A 665 -11.72 15.42 -26.59
C LEU A 665 -12.51 16.59 -25.99
N HIS A 666 -13.62 16.95 -26.65
CA HIS A 666 -14.53 18.03 -26.27
C HIS A 666 -15.99 17.61 -26.59
N ASN A 667 -16.99 18.37 -26.13
CA ASN A 667 -18.38 18.27 -26.58
C ASN A 667 -18.87 19.61 -27.16
N GLY A 668 -19.70 19.58 -28.20
CA GLY A 668 -20.23 20.74 -28.91
C GLY A 668 -19.22 21.35 -29.90
N SER A 669 -18.13 21.91 -29.39
CA SER A 669 -17.08 22.59 -30.18
C SER A 669 -15.68 22.16 -29.75
N ILE A 670 -14.71 22.17 -30.67
CA ILE A 670 -13.27 22.02 -30.37
C ILE A 670 -12.69 23.20 -29.55
N THR A 671 -13.44 24.30 -29.40
CA THR A 671 -13.10 25.44 -28.53
C THR A 671 -13.64 25.31 -27.11
N ASN A 672 -14.49 24.33 -26.82
CA ASN A 672 -15.05 24.11 -25.49
C ASN A 672 -14.00 23.44 -24.57
N PRO A 673 -14.17 23.42 -23.24
CA PRO A 673 -13.19 22.85 -22.32
C PRO A 673 -12.82 21.40 -22.64
N VAL A 674 -11.52 21.09 -22.62
CA VAL A 674 -11.00 19.74 -22.85
C VAL A 674 -11.50 18.79 -21.75
N TYR A 675 -12.04 17.64 -22.16
CA TYR A 675 -12.46 16.55 -21.27
C TYR A 675 -11.29 15.66 -20.86
N TRP A 676 -10.44 15.30 -21.83
CA TRP A 676 -9.15 14.65 -21.64
C TRP A 676 -8.25 14.85 -22.87
N SER A 677 -6.97 14.55 -22.70
CA SER A 677 -5.94 14.65 -23.74
C SER A 677 -4.97 13.47 -23.73
N TRP A 678 -4.51 13.08 -24.91
CA TRP A 678 -3.60 11.96 -25.15
C TRP A 678 -2.45 12.39 -26.05
N HIS A 679 -1.29 11.76 -25.88
CA HIS A 679 -0.06 12.02 -26.64
C HIS A 679 0.11 10.95 -27.74
N ILE A 680 0.10 11.38 -29.00
CA ILE A 680 0.52 10.57 -30.15
C ILE A 680 2.03 10.72 -30.30
N TRP A 681 2.76 9.60 -30.25
CA TRP A 681 4.22 9.55 -30.37
C TRP A 681 4.62 8.63 -31.52
N VAL A 682 5.08 9.22 -32.63
CA VAL A 682 5.49 8.48 -33.83
C VAL A 682 7.00 8.53 -33.95
N THR A 683 7.66 7.38 -33.73
CA THR A 683 9.13 7.27 -33.70
C THR A 683 9.70 6.93 -35.08
N ASP A 684 10.93 7.38 -35.35
CA ASP A 684 11.68 7.04 -36.56
C ASP A 684 12.18 5.58 -36.54
N SER A 685 12.36 5.02 -35.34
CA SER A 685 12.84 3.66 -35.06
C SER A 685 11.97 3.00 -33.98
N ALA A 686 11.97 1.66 -33.91
CA ALA A 686 11.30 0.95 -32.82
C ALA A 686 11.99 1.23 -31.46
N ILE A 687 11.21 1.30 -30.38
CA ILE A 687 11.76 1.43 -29.02
C ILE A 687 12.47 0.13 -28.64
N SER A 688 13.78 0.22 -28.46
CA SER A 688 14.59 -0.82 -27.83
C SER A 688 14.62 -0.63 -26.31
N SER A 689 15.21 -1.59 -25.60
CA SER A 689 15.36 -1.54 -24.15
C SER A 689 16.77 -1.89 -23.68
N PHE A 690 17.12 -1.40 -22.50
CA PHE A 690 18.37 -1.71 -21.81
C PHE A 690 18.05 -2.29 -20.43
N THR A 691 18.51 -3.52 -20.15
CA THR A 691 18.40 -4.12 -18.82
C THR A 691 19.67 -3.87 -18.03
N TYR A 692 19.54 -3.19 -16.89
CA TYR A 692 20.59 -3.02 -15.90
C TYR A 692 20.27 -3.79 -14.62
N THR A 693 21.30 -4.21 -13.89
CA THR A 693 21.18 -4.78 -12.55
C THR A 693 22.21 -4.09 -11.66
N THR A 694 21.72 -3.49 -10.59
CA THR A 694 22.49 -2.68 -9.62
C THR A 694 23.65 -3.44 -8.97
N GLU A 695 23.40 -4.61 -8.37
CA GLU A 695 24.42 -5.52 -7.83
C GLU A 695 24.02 -6.99 -8.00
N SER A 696 24.98 -7.91 -7.80
CA SER A 696 24.71 -9.36 -7.72
C SER A 696 24.50 -9.81 -6.28
N PRO A 697 23.44 -10.56 -5.96
CA PRO A 697 23.21 -11.15 -4.62
C PRO A 697 24.32 -12.11 -4.16
N ASN A 698 24.44 -12.30 -2.84
CA ASN A 698 25.35 -13.30 -2.25
C ASN A 698 24.81 -14.73 -2.48
N SER A 699 25.57 -15.56 -3.19
CA SER A 699 25.24 -16.96 -3.50
C SER A 699 25.07 -17.86 -2.27
N ASN A 700 25.69 -17.50 -1.14
CA ASN A 700 25.64 -18.29 0.10
C ASN A 700 24.33 -18.10 0.88
N ALA A 701 23.48 -17.15 0.46
CA ALA A 701 22.22 -16.80 1.11
C ALA A 701 20.95 -17.05 0.26
N PRO A 702 20.74 -18.25 -0.33
CA PRO A 702 19.57 -18.56 -1.16
C PRO A 702 18.20 -18.54 -0.43
N ASN A 703 18.19 -18.39 0.90
CA ASN A 703 16.99 -18.10 1.68
C ASN A 703 16.76 -16.59 1.91
N TYR A 704 17.76 -15.73 1.70
CA TYR A 704 17.62 -14.28 1.81
C TYR A 704 17.56 -13.69 0.39
N ILE A 705 16.34 -13.55 -0.12
CA ILE A 705 16.06 -13.14 -1.49
C ILE A 705 16.76 -11.81 -1.79
N ASN A 706 17.63 -11.83 -2.81
CA ASN A 706 18.36 -10.66 -3.28
C ASN A 706 19.26 -9.98 -2.22
N TYR A 707 19.77 -10.75 -1.25
CA TYR A 707 20.68 -10.25 -0.22
C TYR A 707 21.99 -9.69 -0.78
N VAL A 708 22.27 -8.43 -0.43
CA VAL A 708 23.60 -7.80 -0.48
C VAL A 708 23.84 -7.08 0.84
N GLN A 709 25.11 -6.91 1.23
CA GLN A 709 25.48 -6.32 2.53
C GLN A 709 25.17 -4.81 2.62
N LYS A 710 25.10 -4.10 1.48
CA LYS A 710 24.83 -2.66 1.41
C LYS A 710 23.82 -2.38 0.30
N GLY A 711 22.75 -1.65 0.61
CA GLY A 711 21.72 -1.27 -0.35
C GLY A 711 20.83 -2.41 -0.83
N ASP A 712 20.01 -2.11 -1.85
CA ASP A 712 19.06 -3.04 -2.48
C ASP A 712 19.51 -3.47 -3.88
N VAL A 713 19.09 -4.66 -4.30
CA VAL A 713 19.25 -5.13 -5.69
C VAL A 713 17.97 -4.87 -6.48
N LEU A 714 18.02 -3.90 -7.38
CA LEU A 714 17.05 -3.70 -8.45
C LEU A 714 17.60 -4.29 -9.76
N LYS A 715 16.70 -4.87 -10.56
CA LYS A 715 16.90 -5.25 -11.96
C LYS A 715 15.85 -4.55 -12.80
N THR A 716 16.27 -3.64 -13.67
CA THR A 716 15.38 -2.68 -14.34
C THR A 716 15.61 -2.69 -15.85
N GLU A 717 14.52 -2.75 -16.61
CA GLU A 717 14.51 -2.62 -18.06
C GLU A 717 14.01 -1.22 -18.44
N PHE A 718 14.91 -0.37 -18.94
CA PHE A 718 14.63 1.00 -19.37
C PHE A 718 14.27 1.07 -20.85
N MET A 719 13.47 2.06 -21.25
CA MET A 719 13.45 2.53 -22.64
C MET A 719 14.84 3.03 -23.06
N ASP A 720 15.17 2.83 -24.34
CA ASP A 720 16.38 3.38 -24.97
C ASP A 720 16.42 4.92 -25.08
N ARG A 721 15.26 5.58 -24.97
CA ARG A 721 15.08 7.03 -25.19
C ARG A 721 14.17 7.69 -24.16
N ASN A 722 14.17 9.02 -24.15
CA ASN A 722 13.25 9.81 -23.34
C ASN A 722 11.87 9.87 -24.03
N LEU A 723 10.80 10.00 -23.24
CA LEU A 723 9.44 10.02 -23.74
C LEU A 723 9.22 11.18 -24.73
N GLY A 724 8.64 10.87 -25.89
CA GLY A 724 8.44 11.82 -27.00
C GLY A 724 9.67 12.06 -27.90
N ALA A 725 10.80 11.38 -27.68
CA ALA A 725 11.95 11.43 -28.59
C ALA A 725 11.66 10.60 -29.85
N THR A 726 11.83 11.12 -31.06
CA THR A 726 11.50 10.33 -32.26
C THR A 726 12.53 9.24 -32.53
N ASP A 727 13.80 9.44 -32.16
CA ASP A 727 14.84 8.42 -32.18
C ASP A 727 15.60 8.31 -30.84
N ALA A 728 16.43 7.28 -30.67
CA ALA A 728 17.31 7.12 -29.52
C ALA A 728 18.56 8.01 -29.62
N PHE A 729 19.20 8.31 -28.48
CA PHE A 729 20.47 9.05 -28.50
C PHE A 729 21.59 8.11 -29.01
N PRO A 730 22.33 8.47 -30.08
CA PRO A 730 23.25 7.55 -30.74
C PRO A 730 24.52 7.26 -29.94
N VAL A 731 25.15 6.13 -30.24
CA VAL A 731 26.58 5.92 -29.96
C VAL A 731 27.36 6.60 -31.08
N VAL A 732 28.00 7.74 -30.78
CA VAL A 732 28.76 8.52 -31.77
C VAL A 732 30.20 8.02 -31.90
N ALA A 733 30.75 8.07 -33.12
CA ALA A 733 32.11 7.63 -33.43
C ALA A 733 33.18 8.57 -32.84
N ASN A 734 32.91 9.87 -32.77
CA ASN A 734 33.76 10.85 -32.09
C ASN A 734 32.93 11.75 -31.15
N PRO A 735 32.98 11.54 -29.82
CA PRO A 735 32.19 12.31 -28.87
C PRO A 735 32.62 13.77 -28.71
N LEU A 736 33.77 14.16 -29.28
CA LEU A 736 34.30 15.53 -29.25
C LEU A 736 33.83 16.36 -30.45
N THR A 737 33.54 15.72 -31.58
CA THR A 737 33.08 16.32 -32.84
C THR A 737 32.14 15.35 -33.60
N PRO A 738 30.87 15.21 -33.19
CA PRO A 738 29.90 14.36 -33.89
C PRO A 738 29.64 14.84 -35.33
N ASN A 739 29.40 13.91 -36.25
CA ASN A 739 29.15 14.19 -37.65
C ASN A 739 27.70 14.66 -37.91
N ALA A 740 27.40 15.09 -39.14
CA ALA A 740 26.09 15.67 -39.48
C ALA A 740 24.90 14.71 -39.29
N ALA A 741 25.07 13.40 -39.54
CA ALA A 741 24.03 12.40 -39.31
C ALA A 741 23.85 12.11 -37.80
N GLU A 742 24.95 12.01 -37.06
CA GLU A 742 24.93 11.88 -35.60
C GLU A 742 24.24 13.09 -34.94
N LEU A 743 24.52 14.31 -35.39
CA LEU A 743 23.86 15.53 -34.89
C LEU A 743 22.35 15.56 -35.21
N ALA A 744 21.94 15.06 -36.38
CA ALA A 744 20.52 14.93 -36.72
C ALA A 744 19.80 13.90 -35.82
N GLN A 745 20.44 12.77 -35.51
CA GLN A 745 19.90 11.76 -34.62
C GLN A 745 19.89 12.23 -33.14
N ILE A 746 20.93 12.96 -32.71
CA ILE A 746 20.97 13.65 -31.42
C ILE A 746 19.79 14.64 -31.33
N ARG A 747 19.51 15.43 -32.37
CA ARG A 747 18.34 16.33 -32.42
C ARG A 747 17.02 15.57 -32.23
N ALA A 748 16.82 14.47 -32.95
CA ALA A 748 15.65 13.59 -32.84
C ALA A 748 15.47 13.01 -31.42
N SER A 749 16.58 12.79 -30.70
CA SER A 749 16.57 12.23 -29.34
C SER A 749 16.09 13.17 -28.23
N THR A 750 15.86 14.47 -28.50
CA THR A 750 15.56 15.50 -27.48
C THR A 750 14.37 15.13 -26.56
N GLY A 751 13.26 14.64 -27.11
CA GLY A 751 12.06 14.28 -26.35
C GLY A 751 11.33 15.45 -25.65
N MET A 752 10.34 15.11 -24.82
CA MET A 752 9.41 16.06 -24.18
C MET A 752 9.68 16.21 -22.68
N GLN A 753 9.39 17.38 -22.12
CA GLN A 753 9.42 17.67 -20.69
C GLN A 753 8.02 17.46 -20.08
N TYR A 754 7.99 17.13 -18.79
CA TYR A 754 6.78 16.93 -17.98
C TYR A 754 6.99 17.57 -16.61
N GLN A 755 5.93 18.14 -16.04
CA GLN A 755 5.91 18.52 -14.62
C GLN A 755 5.63 17.28 -13.77
N TRP A 756 6.14 17.24 -12.53
CA TRP A 756 6.01 16.03 -11.71
C TRP A 756 4.54 15.69 -11.45
N GLY A 757 4.14 14.47 -11.77
CA GLY A 757 2.77 14.01 -11.62
C GLY A 757 1.76 14.51 -12.66
N ARG A 758 2.20 15.13 -13.77
CA ARG A 758 1.35 15.42 -14.95
C ARG A 758 1.55 14.37 -16.05
N LYS A 759 0.51 14.16 -16.87
CA LYS A 759 0.55 13.27 -18.06
C LYS A 759 0.92 13.99 -19.36
N ASP A 760 0.73 15.32 -19.40
CA ASP A 760 0.71 16.08 -20.65
C ASP A 760 2.12 16.59 -21.02
N PRO A 761 2.60 16.36 -22.27
CA PRO A 761 3.91 16.79 -22.70
C PRO A 761 4.01 18.31 -22.87
N ILE A 762 5.10 18.87 -22.35
CA ILE A 762 5.58 20.22 -22.60
C ILE A 762 6.78 20.14 -23.57
N PRO A 763 6.71 20.74 -24.76
CA PRO A 763 7.87 20.83 -25.64
C PRO A 763 8.98 21.69 -25.02
N PRO A 764 10.26 21.33 -25.18
CA PRO A 764 11.38 22.20 -24.78
C PRO A 764 11.53 23.45 -25.66
N PHE A 765 10.92 23.48 -26.87
CA PHE A 765 11.01 24.53 -27.89
C PHE A 765 12.44 24.87 -28.38
N GLN A 766 13.45 24.09 -27.97
CA GLN A 766 14.84 24.18 -28.42
C GLN A 766 15.44 22.78 -28.59
N HIS A 767 16.30 22.60 -29.59
CA HIS A 767 16.95 21.31 -29.86
C HIS A 767 18.14 21.02 -28.94
N THR A 768 18.42 19.74 -28.64
CA THR A 768 19.57 19.34 -27.81
C THR A 768 20.93 19.46 -28.52
N ASP A 769 20.98 19.33 -29.86
CA ASP A 769 22.23 19.32 -30.63
C ASP A 769 22.90 20.70 -30.76
N ASN A 770 22.11 21.77 -30.88
CA ASN A 770 22.60 23.12 -31.14
C ASN A 770 21.88 24.24 -30.35
N ARG A 771 20.88 23.91 -29.53
CA ARG A 771 20.03 24.86 -28.77
C ARG A 771 19.22 25.86 -29.62
N ALA A 772 19.15 25.66 -30.94
CA ALA A 772 18.31 26.47 -31.81
C ALA A 772 16.83 26.29 -31.45
N SER A 773 16.10 27.40 -31.41
CA SER A 773 14.67 27.41 -31.11
C SER A 773 13.85 26.88 -32.29
N TYR A 774 12.79 26.13 -32.00
CA TYR A 774 11.81 25.67 -32.97
C TYR A 774 10.38 26.02 -32.53
N SER A 775 9.44 25.99 -33.48
CA SER A 775 8.01 26.18 -33.20
C SER A 775 7.29 24.83 -33.16
N ILE A 776 6.26 24.71 -32.33
CA ILE A 776 5.21 23.70 -32.54
C ILE A 776 4.07 24.32 -33.34
N PHE A 777 3.09 23.51 -33.74
CA PHE A 777 1.96 23.93 -34.55
C PHE A 777 0.66 23.62 -33.82
N LEU A 778 -0.08 24.65 -33.41
CA LEU A 778 -1.41 24.53 -32.83
C LEU A 778 -2.39 24.07 -33.91
N GLY A 779 -3.19 23.05 -33.64
CA GLY A 779 -4.09 22.45 -34.63
C GLY A 779 -5.54 22.89 -34.51
N ASN A 780 -6.24 22.86 -35.65
CA ASN A 780 -7.68 23.07 -35.75
C ASN A 780 -8.26 22.06 -36.76
N VAL A 781 -9.05 21.11 -36.25
CA VAL A 781 -9.72 20.06 -37.02
C VAL A 781 -11.06 20.54 -37.55
N ALA A 782 -11.23 20.51 -38.87
CA ALA A 782 -12.48 20.84 -39.55
C ALA A 782 -13.50 19.68 -39.48
N ALA A 783 -14.77 19.95 -39.82
CA ALA A 783 -15.87 18.98 -39.70
C ALA A 783 -15.73 17.74 -40.61
N ASN A 784 -14.91 17.79 -41.65
CA ASN A 784 -14.50 16.68 -42.51
C ASN A 784 -13.25 15.93 -42.00
N GLY A 785 -12.75 16.28 -40.82
CA GLY A 785 -11.57 15.68 -40.19
C GLY A 785 -10.21 16.21 -40.66
N THR A 786 -10.13 17.14 -41.62
CA THR A 786 -8.83 17.68 -42.07
C THR A 786 -8.27 18.65 -41.03
N VAL A 787 -6.94 18.65 -40.87
CA VAL A 787 -6.25 19.47 -39.86
C VAL A 787 -5.60 20.69 -40.49
N SER A 788 -5.88 21.87 -39.94
CA SER A 788 -5.16 23.13 -40.23
C SER A 788 -4.28 23.53 -39.04
N TYR A 789 -3.24 24.34 -39.28
CA TYR A 789 -2.17 24.58 -38.31
C TYR A 789 -1.69 26.03 -38.25
N THR A 790 -1.45 26.53 -37.03
CA THR A 790 -0.87 27.85 -36.73
C THR A 790 0.41 27.70 -35.89
N PRO A 791 1.54 28.32 -36.26
CA PRO A 791 2.80 28.16 -35.52
C PRO A 791 2.78 28.87 -34.16
N LEU A 792 3.24 28.17 -33.12
CA LEU A 792 3.54 28.70 -31.79
C LEU A 792 5.06 28.69 -31.58
N SER A 793 5.65 29.88 -31.54
CA SER A 793 7.10 30.07 -31.40
C SER A 793 7.59 29.91 -29.96
N TYR A 794 8.89 29.63 -29.81
CA TYR A 794 9.60 29.68 -28.52
C TYR A 794 9.30 30.97 -27.73
N ALA A 795 9.33 32.13 -28.40
CA ALA A 795 9.13 33.42 -27.74
C ALA A 795 7.69 33.59 -27.23
N ASN A 796 6.69 33.15 -28.00
CA ASN A 796 5.29 33.25 -27.62
C ASN A 796 4.92 32.28 -26.47
N TYR A 797 5.52 31.08 -26.44
CA TYR A 797 5.31 30.13 -25.34
C TYR A 797 5.99 30.60 -24.05
N ASN A 798 7.23 31.10 -24.14
CA ASN A 798 8.02 31.51 -22.98
C ASN A 798 7.77 32.97 -22.55
N ASN A 799 6.63 33.56 -22.92
CA ASN A 799 6.22 34.88 -22.43
C ASN A 799 5.57 34.75 -21.04
N LEU A 800 6.19 35.35 -20.01
CA LEU A 800 5.67 35.37 -18.62
C LEU A 800 4.36 36.17 -18.47
N SER A 801 4.06 37.07 -19.42
CA SER A 801 2.79 37.80 -19.53
C SER A 801 1.87 37.22 -20.61
N GLY A 802 2.16 35.99 -21.07
CA GLY A 802 1.36 35.26 -22.07
C GLY A 802 0.54 34.13 -21.45
N ASN A 803 -0.24 33.45 -22.30
CA ASN A 803 -1.25 32.48 -21.86
C ASN A 803 -0.68 31.09 -21.48
N TYR A 804 0.63 30.87 -21.62
CA TYR A 804 1.25 29.54 -21.51
C TYR A 804 2.05 29.29 -20.23
N ILE A 805 2.40 30.33 -19.48
CA ILE A 805 3.05 30.24 -18.17
C ILE A 805 2.12 30.90 -17.16
N VAL A 806 1.38 30.10 -16.39
CA VAL A 806 0.29 30.61 -15.54
C VAL A 806 0.62 30.36 -14.06
N PRO A 807 0.59 31.38 -13.18
CA PRO A 807 0.82 31.22 -11.74
C PRO A 807 -0.35 30.58 -10.97
N TYR A 808 -0.04 29.91 -9.85
CA TYR A 808 -1.00 29.22 -8.97
C TYR A 808 -2.22 30.07 -8.63
N ASN A 809 -2.05 31.27 -8.09
CA ASN A 809 -3.16 32.16 -7.71
C ASN A 809 -4.02 32.60 -8.91
N THR A 810 -3.51 32.50 -10.13
CA THR A 810 -4.23 32.81 -11.38
C THR A 810 -5.11 31.65 -11.84
N TYR A 811 -4.68 30.39 -11.68
CA TYR A 811 -5.52 29.22 -12.04
C TYR A 811 -6.34 28.66 -10.88
N SER A 812 -5.89 28.78 -9.63
CA SER A 812 -6.57 28.19 -8.46
C SER A 812 -7.86 28.92 -8.10
N ASN A 813 -7.95 30.23 -8.34
CA ASN A 813 -9.06 31.06 -7.89
C ASN A 813 -10.47 30.61 -8.36
N ALA A 814 -11.48 31.17 -7.69
CA ALA A 814 -12.89 30.91 -7.91
C ALA A 814 -13.35 31.08 -9.38
N GLY A 815 -12.68 31.91 -10.18
CA GLY A 815 -13.01 32.15 -11.60
C GLY A 815 -12.43 31.11 -12.58
N ASN A 816 -11.48 30.28 -12.16
CA ASN A 816 -10.73 29.37 -13.05
C ASN A 816 -10.89 27.89 -12.66
N ALA A 817 -10.21 27.43 -11.62
CA ALA A 817 -10.41 26.09 -11.06
C ALA A 817 -11.66 26.01 -10.15
N ASN A 818 -12.26 27.15 -9.79
CA ASN A 818 -13.36 27.26 -8.84
C ASN A 818 -13.01 26.80 -7.41
N VAL A 819 -11.76 26.99 -6.96
CA VAL A 819 -11.40 26.70 -5.55
C VAL A 819 -11.93 27.81 -4.64
N VAL A 820 -12.54 27.40 -3.54
CA VAL A 820 -13.07 28.26 -2.48
C VAL A 820 -12.49 27.88 -1.11
N THR A 821 -12.63 28.74 -0.11
CA THR A 821 -11.99 28.54 1.20
C THR A 821 -12.55 27.34 1.97
N GLN A 822 -13.80 26.96 1.69
CA GLN A 822 -14.51 25.84 2.31
C GLN A 822 -14.11 24.46 1.74
N ASP A 823 -13.42 24.40 0.60
CA ASP A 823 -13.08 23.14 -0.05
C ASP A 823 -12.15 22.27 0.82
N THR A 824 -12.50 21.00 0.95
CA THR A 824 -11.63 19.97 1.51
C THR A 824 -10.41 19.70 0.60
N VAL A 825 -9.38 19.04 1.13
CA VAL A 825 -8.18 18.68 0.35
C VAL A 825 -8.52 17.88 -0.94
N PRO A 826 -9.39 16.84 -0.92
CA PRO A 826 -9.85 16.18 -2.14
C PRO A 826 -10.48 17.13 -3.17
N GLU A 827 -11.37 18.02 -2.74
CA GLU A 827 -12.07 18.96 -3.62
C GLU A 827 -11.11 19.96 -4.27
N LYS A 828 -10.15 20.50 -3.50
CA LYS A 828 -9.07 21.37 -4.02
C LYS A 828 -8.25 20.65 -5.09
N LEU A 829 -7.78 19.44 -4.80
CA LEU A 829 -6.98 18.65 -5.74
C LEU A 829 -7.76 18.32 -7.03
N ALA A 830 -9.02 17.87 -6.92
CA ALA A 830 -9.88 17.58 -8.06
C ALA A 830 -10.12 18.82 -8.95
N LYS A 831 -10.28 20.00 -8.35
CA LYS A 831 -10.44 21.28 -9.04
C LYS A 831 -9.17 21.73 -9.78
N ILE A 832 -8.00 21.66 -9.15
CA ILE A 832 -6.71 22.00 -9.80
C ILE A 832 -6.35 20.98 -10.89
N LEU A 833 -6.61 19.69 -10.68
CA LEU A 833 -6.46 18.65 -11.70
C LEU A 833 -7.41 18.89 -12.89
N SER A 834 -8.65 19.30 -12.63
CA SER A 834 -9.60 19.71 -13.69
C SER A 834 -9.07 20.87 -14.52
N TYR A 835 -8.40 21.86 -13.90
CA TYR A 835 -7.74 22.93 -14.63
C TYR A 835 -6.57 22.41 -15.49
N SER A 836 -5.71 21.54 -14.95
CA SER A 836 -4.60 20.91 -15.70
C SER A 836 -5.10 20.12 -16.92
N VAL A 837 -6.21 19.39 -16.77
CA VAL A 837 -6.83 18.60 -17.85
C VAL A 837 -7.45 19.50 -18.92
N ARG A 838 -8.07 20.62 -18.52
CA ARG A 838 -8.62 21.63 -19.43
C ARG A 838 -7.54 22.41 -20.19
N ASN A 839 -6.31 22.47 -19.66
CA ASN A 839 -5.21 23.27 -20.20
C ASN A 839 -3.90 22.45 -20.40
N PRO A 840 -3.87 21.42 -21.27
CA PRO A 840 -2.74 20.47 -21.33
C PRO A 840 -1.37 21.12 -21.57
N LEU A 841 -1.29 22.08 -22.48
CA LEU A 841 -0.05 22.74 -22.93
C LEU A 841 0.44 23.85 -21.96
N VAL A 842 -0.36 24.27 -20.97
CA VAL A 842 0.04 25.30 -20.00
C VAL A 842 1.10 24.77 -19.04
N TYR A 843 2.17 25.54 -18.83
CA TYR A 843 3.15 25.33 -17.78
C TYR A 843 2.64 26.00 -16.49
N MET A 844 2.23 25.18 -15.53
CA MET A 844 1.60 25.63 -14.29
C MET A 844 2.68 25.90 -13.24
N ILE A 845 2.94 27.17 -12.91
CA ILE A 845 4.01 27.57 -11.99
C ILE A 845 3.44 28.02 -10.63
N PRO A 846 4.22 27.99 -9.53
CA PRO A 846 3.81 28.59 -8.27
C PRO A 846 3.74 30.12 -8.36
N SER A 847 2.86 30.74 -7.57
CA SER A 847 2.86 32.21 -7.37
C SER A 847 3.92 32.66 -6.35
N THR A 848 4.31 31.79 -5.43
CA THR A 848 5.35 32.00 -4.40
C THR A 848 6.02 30.66 -4.10
N PHE A 849 7.34 30.63 -3.94
CA PHE A 849 8.03 29.43 -3.46
C PHE A 849 7.70 29.12 -1.99
N ALA A 850 7.79 27.85 -1.63
CA ALA A 850 7.69 27.43 -0.24
C ALA A 850 8.79 28.11 0.63
N PRO A 851 8.49 28.52 1.88
CA PRO A 851 9.45 29.21 2.73
C PRO A 851 10.75 28.43 2.96
N TYR A 852 11.89 29.09 2.72
CA TYR A 852 13.22 28.51 2.94
C TYR A 852 13.50 28.30 4.44
N ASN A 853 13.91 27.09 4.81
CA ASN A 853 14.25 26.76 6.20
C ASN A 853 15.73 27.09 6.46
N SER A 854 16.01 28.29 6.95
CA SER A 854 17.37 28.77 7.20
C SER A 854 18.10 28.03 8.34
N ALA A 855 17.38 27.40 9.26
CA ALA A 855 17.97 26.63 10.37
C ALA A 855 18.38 25.22 9.95
N VAL A 856 17.58 24.55 9.10
CA VAL A 856 17.90 23.24 8.52
C VAL A 856 17.45 23.23 7.05
N PRO A 857 18.34 23.57 6.09
CA PRO A 857 17.96 23.74 4.68
C PRO A 857 17.29 22.52 4.05
N ASN A 858 17.67 21.31 4.46
CA ASN A 858 17.08 20.03 4.01
C ASN A 858 15.62 19.82 4.43
N TYR A 859 15.12 20.63 5.39
CA TYR A 859 13.72 20.68 5.82
C TYR A 859 12.93 21.80 5.10
N THR A 860 13.49 22.38 4.03
CA THR A 860 12.74 23.23 3.11
C THR A 860 11.81 22.36 2.26
N ASN A 861 10.54 22.74 2.17
CA ASN A 861 9.53 22.04 1.38
C ASN A 861 9.71 22.30 -0.12
N GLY A 862 9.30 21.35 -0.96
CA GLY A 862 9.06 21.57 -2.37
C GLY A 862 7.77 22.37 -2.60
N THR A 863 7.74 23.12 -3.70
CA THR A 863 6.62 23.97 -4.10
C THR A 863 5.87 23.30 -5.25
N ASP A 864 4.64 22.85 -5.01
CA ASP A 864 3.90 22.12 -6.04
C ASP A 864 3.24 23.06 -7.06
N TRP A 865 2.76 22.48 -8.16
CA TRP A 865 1.80 23.12 -9.08
C TRP A 865 0.36 22.71 -8.73
N ILE A 866 0.16 21.62 -7.98
CA ILE A 866 -1.17 21.14 -7.59
C ILE A 866 -1.71 21.82 -6.33
N SER A 867 -0.83 22.33 -5.45
CA SER A 867 -1.19 22.96 -4.18
C SER A 867 -0.06 23.83 -3.61
N ASP A 868 -0.46 24.79 -2.79
CA ASP A 868 0.35 25.56 -1.85
C ASP A 868 0.83 24.74 -0.62
N GLU A 869 0.24 23.55 -0.39
CA GLU A 869 0.75 22.56 0.57
C GLU A 869 1.60 21.46 -0.11
N PRO A 870 2.76 21.07 0.46
CA PRO A 870 3.60 20.03 -0.12
C PRO A 870 3.07 18.61 0.14
N ASN A 871 3.57 17.66 -0.64
CA ASN A 871 3.39 16.21 -0.45
C ASN A 871 1.94 15.70 -0.60
N LEU A 872 1.05 16.51 -1.17
CA LEU A 872 -0.29 16.08 -1.59
C LEU A 872 -0.24 15.30 -2.92
N ALA A 873 -1.13 14.32 -3.06
CA ALA A 873 -1.20 13.42 -4.22
C ALA A 873 0.18 12.84 -4.64
N ALA A 874 0.92 12.29 -3.66
CA ALA A 874 2.24 11.66 -3.84
C ALA A 874 2.19 10.35 -4.65
N ASP A 875 0.98 9.84 -4.90
CA ASP A 875 0.62 8.69 -5.73
C ASP A 875 0.37 9.07 -7.21
N ARG A 876 0.55 10.35 -7.59
CA ARG A 876 0.28 10.87 -8.95
C ARG A 876 0.87 10.04 -10.10
N TRP A 877 1.96 9.30 -9.92
CA TRP A 877 2.54 8.38 -10.91
C TRP A 877 2.61 6.89 -10.47
N GLY A 878 1.79 6.48 -9.50
CA GLY A 878 1.63 5.05 -9.15
C GLY A 878 2.73 4.48 -8.24
N ARG A 879 3.29 5.30 -7.34
CA ARG A 879 4.33 4.90 -6.37
C ARG A 879 3.91 3.69 -5.54
N GLY A 880 4.68 2.60 -5.57
CA GLY A 880 4.38 1.33 -4.91
C GLY A 880 3.34 0.45 -5.64
N GLY A 881 2.36 1.07 -6.29
CA GLY A 881 1.24 0.44 -6.97
C GLY A 881 1.40 0.23 -8.47
N GLU A 882 0.25 0.10 -9.11
CA GLU A 882 0.12 0.20 -10.57
C GLU A 882 0.41 1.61 -11.08
N LYS A 883 0.84 1.70 -12.34
CA LYS A 883 0.78 2.90 -13.17
C LYS A 883 -0.56 3.66 -13.00
N SER A 884 -0.50 4.92 -12.56
CA SER A 884 -1.68 5.76 -12.34
C SER A 884 -2.34 6.27 -13.64
N VAL A 885 -3.52 6.89 -13.52
CA VAL A 885 -4.16 7.57 -14.67
C VAL A 885 -3.38 8.77 -15.21
N TYR A 886 -2.41 9.32 -14.46
CA TYR A 886 -1.61 10.49 -14.84
C TYR A 886 -0.15 10.16 -15.25
N ASP A 887 0.24 8.88 -15.22
CA ASP A 887 1.55 8.44 -15.74
C ASP A 887 1.60 8.65 -17.27
N PRO A 888 2.59 9.38 -17.81
CA PRO A 888 2.63 9.74 -19.23
C PRO A 888 3.15 8.61 -20.14
N CYS A 889 3.70 7.53 -19.62
CA CYS A 889 4.30 6.48 -20.46
C CYS A 889 3.24 5.73 -21.30
N PRO A 890 3.62 5.13 -22.44
CA PRO A 890 2.71 4.29 -23.23
C PRO A 890 2.37 2.96 -22.54
N GLU A 891 1.54 2.15 -23.19
CA GLU A 891 1.13 0.84 -22.70
C GLU A 891 2.33 -0.11 -22.49
N GLY A 892 2.28 -0.93 -21.43
CA GLY A 892 3.40 -1.81 -21.03
C GLY A 892 4.61 -1.08 -20.45
N TRP A 893 4.53 0.23 -20.22
CA TRP A 893 5.60 1.08 -19.68
C TRP A 893 5.07 2.02 -18.57
N ARG A 894 5.92 2.32 -17.58
CA ARG A 894 5.61 3.20 -16.44
C ARG A 894 6.79 4.11 -16.09
N ILE A 895 6.54 5.16 -15.32
CA ILE A 895 7.61 5.90 -14.64
C ILE A 895 8.27 4.98 -13.58
N PRO A 896 9.62 4.97 -13.46
CA PRO A 896 10.33 4.17 -12.47
C PRO A 896 10.02 4.58 -11.03
N ASP A 897 9.80 3.58 -10.18
CA ASP A 897 9.65 3.71 -8.73
C ASP A 897 10.94 3.31 -7.99
N LEU A 898 11.01 3.61 -6.70
CA LEU A 898 12.21 3.47 -5.85
C LEU A 898 11.93 2.56 -4.65
N THR A 899 12.92 1.75 -4.25
CA THR A 899 12.81 0.90 -3.04
C THR A 899 12.89 1.69 -1.74
N GLY A 900 13.44 2.91 -1.78
CA GLY A 900 13.46 3.86 -0.67
C GLY A 900 13.42 5.31 -1.13
N VAL A 901 12.94 6.22 -0.28
CA VAL A 901 12.81 7.66 -0.56
C VAL A 901 13.41 8.58 0.51
N SER A 902 14.18 8.03 1.45
CA SER A 902 14.88 8.79 2.49
C SER A 902 16.39 8.53 2.44
N ILE A 903 17.19 9.58 2.51
CA ILE A 903 18.64 9.47 2.61
C ILE A 903 19.04 9.28 4.07
N THR A 904 19.11 8.01 4.48
CA THR A 904 19.58 7.60 5.81
C THR A 904 21.05 7.19 5.72
N ALA A 905 21.88 7.69 6.64
CA ALA A 905 23.32 7.44 6.63
C ALA A 905 23.66 5.94 6.66
N ASN A 906 24.55 5.51 5.78
CA ASN A 906 24.99 4.11 5.57
C ASN A 906 23.89 3.17 5.06
N ARG A 907 22.72 3.71 4.72
CA ARG A 907 21.60 3.03 4.03
C ARG A 907 21.34 3.65 2.64
N ASP A 908 22.15 4.62 2.24
CA ASP A 908 22.06 5.43 1.03
C ASP A 908 22.70 4.76 -0.21
N PHE A 909 22.45 3.47 -0.39
CA PHE A 909 22.99 2.61 -1.45
C PHE A 909 21.85 1.80 -2.09
N GLY A 910 21.96 1.45 -3.37
CA GLY A 910 21.02 0.57 -4.09
C GLY A 910 19.64 1.15 -4.40
N ILE A 911 19.08 2.07 -3.60
CA ILE A 911 17.66 2.48 -3.65
C ILE A 911 17.16 3.16 -4.95
N SER A 912 18.02 3.31 -5.96
CA SER A 912 17.72 3.91 -7.25
C SER A 912 18.04 2.95 -8.40
N PRO A 913 17.18 2.83 -9.44
CA PRO A 913 17.49 2.07 -10.66
C PRO A 913 18.80 2.47 -11.37
N TRP A 914 19.33 3.67 -11.09
CA TRP A 914 20.60 4.18 -11.64
C TRP A 914 21.75 4.19 -10.61
N TYR A 915 21.60 3.48 -9.49
CA TYR A 915 22.70 3.25 -8.55
C TYR A 915 23.80 2.38 -9.20
N ARG A 916 25.05 2.82 -9.13
CA ARG A 916 26.22 1.95 -9.38
C ARG A 916 26.78 1.46 -8.05
N LYS A 917 27.17 0.18 -7.99
CA LYS A 917 27.84 -0.46 -6.84
C LYS A 917 28.86 0.44 -6.12
N ASP A 918 28.75 0.45 -4.79
CA ASP A 918 29.56 1.21 -3.82
C ASP A 918 29.54 2.76 -4.00
N LYS A 919 28.62 3.34 -4.78
CA LYS A 919 28.42 4.80 -4.91
C LYS A 919 27.16 5.27 -4.17
N LYS A 920 27.30 6.18 -3.20
CA LYS A 920 26.16 6.75 -2.45
C LYS A 920 25.17 7.43 -3.40
N VAL A 921 23.89 7.04 -3.39
CA VAL A 921 22.92 7.47 -4.42
C VAL A 921 22.74 8.99 -4.50
N ALA A 922 22.82 9.67 -3.35
CA ALA A 922 22.65 11.11 -3.20
C ALA A 922 23.97 11.90 -3.22
N THR A 923 25.04 11.34 -3.80
CA THR A 923 26.31 12.04 -4.04
C THR A 923 26.53 12.18 -5.54
N SER A 924 26.93 13.38 -5.99
CA SER A 924 27.28 13.63 -7.39
C SER A 924 28.68 13.08 -7.69
N TYR A 925 28.79 12.12 -8.60
CA TYR A 925 30.05 11.52 -9.04
C TYR A 925 30.29 11.71 -10.54
N SER A 926 31.54 11.59 -11.01
CA SER A 926 31.92 11.84 -12.40
C SER A 926 31.24 10.84 -13.35
N VAL A 927 30.58 11.34 -14.41
CA VAL A 927 29.98 10.45 -15.43
C VAL A 927 31.04 9.53 -16.03
N ILE A 928 32.25 10.06 -16.27
CA ILE A 928 33.32 9.37 -16.99
C ILE A 928 34.00 8.32 -16.12
N THR A 929 34.43 8.69 -14.91
CA THR A 929 35.24 7.80 -14.05
C THR A 929 34.39 6.99 -13.06
N ASP A 930 33.26 7.52 -12.60
CA ASP A 930 32.43 6.86 -11.59
C ASP A 930 31.18 6.19 -12.16
N TYR A 931 30.70 6.57 -13.35
CA TYR A 931 29.58 5.90 -14.04
C TYR A 931 29.94 5.32 -15.42
N LEU A 932 31.22 5.29 -15.80
CA LEU A 932 31.73 4.66 -17.04
C LEU A 932 31.09 5.19 -18.35
N GLY A 933 30.51 6.40 -18.32
CA GLY A 933 29.82 7.02 -19.44
C GLY A 933 30.70 7.98 -20.24
N THR A 934 30.38 8.16 -21.52
CA THR A 934 31.09 9.09 -22.41
C THR A 934 30.30 10.39 -22.59
N ARG A 935 30.90 11.53 -22.25
CA ARG A 935 30.35 12.88 -22.49
C ARG A 935 30.42 13.22 -23.98
N VAL A 936 29.29 13.50 -24.60
CA VAL A 936 29.20 14.00 -25.98
C VAL A 936 29.05 15.53 -25.98
N ARG A 937 29.79 16.23 -26.87
CA ARG A 937 29.84 17.69 -26.94
C ARG A 937 29.89 18.20 -28.38
N ASN A 938 29.37 19.41 -28.62
CA ASN A 938 29.52 20.13 -29.90
C ASN A 938 30.58 21.26 -29.83
N SER A 939 31.01 21.62 -28.62
CA SER A 939 32.09 22.57 -28.34
C SER A 939 32.84 22.12 -27.09
N THR A 940 33.93 22.79 -26.71
CA THR A 940 34.65 22.49 -25.45
C THR A 940 33.73 22.61 -24.22
N THR A 941 32.87 23.65 -24.20
CA THR A 941 32.00 24.03 -23.08
C THR A 941 30.61 23.39 -23.11
N THR A 942 30.05 23.11 -24.30
CA THR A 942 28.66 22.63 -24.44
C THR A 942 28.56 21.12 -24.53
N THR A 943 28.08 20.50 -23.45
CA THR A 943 27.64 19.10 -23.41
C THR A 943 26.26 18.95 -24.08
N ILE A 944 26.12 18.01 -25.01
CA ILE A 944 24.85 17.73 -25.73
C ILE A 944 24.24 16.37 -25.36
N GLY A 945 24.96 15.51 -24.65
CA GLY A 945 24.44 14.26 -24.11
C GLY A 945 25.51 13.33 -23.55
N TYR A 946 25.11 12.11 -23.21
CA TYR A 946 25.93 11.08 -22.60
C TYR A 946 25.63 9.69 -23.17
N ILE A 947 26.69 8.90 -23.40
CA ILE A 947 26.61 7.52 -23.86
C ILE A 947 26.97 6.59 -22.70
N TYR A 948 26.19 5.52 -22.51
CA TYR A 948 26.42 4.48 -21.50
C TYR A 948 26.47 3.11 -22.18
N ASN A 949 27.55 2.89 -22.93
CA ASN A 949 27.81 1.66 -23.71
C ASN A 949 28.67 0.62 -22.96
N ASN A 950 29.13 0.93 -21.74
CA ASN A 950 29.89 -0.01 -20.92
C ASN A 950 28.95 -1.10 -20.34
N PRO A 951 29.26 -2.40 -20.50
CA PRO A 951 28.38 -3.48 -20.02
C PRO A 951 28.16 -3.50 -18.51
N ASP A 952 29.09 -2.97 -17.72
CA ASP A 952 29.01 -2.91 -16.26
C ASP A 952 28.05 -1.81 -15.75
N TYR A 953 27.62 -0.91 -16.64
CA TYR A 953 26.68 0.18 -16.33
C TYR A 953 25.82 0.57 -17.56
N ASN A 954 25.07 -0.40 -18.09
CA ASN A 954 24.24 -0.23 -19.28
C ASN A 954 22.83 0.32 -18.95
N VAL A 955 22.73 1.63 -18.68
CA VAL A 955 21.46 2.35 -18.40
C VAL A 955 20.87 3.07 -19.62
N GLY A 956 21.44 2.87 -20.80
CA GLY A 956 21.07 3.55 -22.05
C GLY A 956 21.56 5.00 -22.14
N ASN A 957 21.61 5.54 -23.36
CA ASN A 957 22.17 6.88 -23.64
C ASN A 957 21.18 8.01 -23.31
N PHE A 958 21.65 9.22 -23.01
CA PHE A 958 20.82 10.37 -22.59
C PHE A 958 21.13 11.67 -23.36
N PRO A 959 20.12 12.40 -23.89
CA PRO A 959 20.29 13.75 -24.42
C PRO A 959 20.46 14.80 -23.31
N ASN A 960 21.04 15.96 -23.64
CA ASN A 960 20.94 17.17 -22.81
C ASN A 960 19.77 18.06 -23.30
N SER A 961 18.55 17.65 -23.01
CA SER A 961 17.34 18.39 -23.41
C SER A 961 17.02 19.58 -22.50
N GLY A 962 17.80 19.77 -21.43
CA GLY A 962 17.61 20.78 -20.40
C GLY A 962 16.38 20.56 -19.49
N SER A 963 16.22 21.45 -18.52
CA SER A 963 15.07 21.52 -17.60
C SER A 963 14.50 22.93 -17.50
N LYS A 964 13.17 23.06 -17.45
CA LYS A 964 12.47 24.35 -17.31
C LYS A 964 12.21 24.67 -15.85
N GLY A 965 12.51 25.91 -15.44
CA GLY A 965 12.18 26.45 -14.11
C GLY A 965 13.00 25.89 -12.94
N PHE A 966 14.09 25.15 -13.21
CA PHE A 966 14.95 24.53 -12.20
C PHE A 966 15.53 25.56 -11.20
N ARG A 967 15.47 25.22 -9.91
CA ARG A 967 16.20 25.85 -8.81
C ARG A 967 16.75 24.80 -7.86
N SER A 968 17.62 25.20 -6.93
CA SER A 968 17.93 24.38 -5.74
C SER A 968 16.96 24.77 -4.62
N VAL A 969 16.18 23.82 -4.11
CA VAL A 969 15.19 24.05 -3.05
C VAL A 969 15.85 24.27 -1.69
N THR A 970 16.94 23.56 -1.40
CA THR A 970 17.74 23.71 -0.18
C THR A 970 18.75 24.87 -0.24
N ALA A 971 18.70 25.70 -1.29
CA ALA A 971 19.48 26.93 -1.37
C ALA A 971 18.57 28.16 -1.21
N ASN A 972 19.09 29.19 -0.55
CA ASN A 972 18.41 30.48 -0.44
C ASN A 972 18.44 31.22 -1.80
N GLN A 973 17.41 31.02 -2.62
CA GLN A 973 17.28 31.63 -3.96
C GLN A 973 16.10 32.60 -4.04
N ALA A 974 16.20 33.60 -4.92
CA ALA A 974 15.19 34.65 -5.07
C ALA A 974 13.83 34.11 -5.55
N ALA A 975 12.74 34.59 -4.94
CA ALA A 975 11.39 34.07 -5.15
C ALA A 975 10.79 34.26 -6.56
N ALA A 976 11.43 35.07 -7.42
CA ALA A 976 10.97 35.34 -8.78
C ALA A 976 11.21 34.18 -9.79
N GLY A 977 12.11 33.25 -9.48
CA GLY A 977 12.42 32.10 -10.35
C GLY A 977 12.97 32.47 -11.74
N THR A 978 12.94 31.51 -12.67
CA THR A 978 13.25 31.72 -14.09
C THR A 978 12.48 30.70 -14.93
N PHE A 979 11.20 30.98 -15.16
CA PHE A 979 10.25 30.03 -15.75
C PHE A 979 10.27 29.98 -17.29
N ASN A 980 10.83 31.01 -17.93
CA ASN A 980 10.84 31.28 -19.37
C ASN A 980 12.11 30.82 -20.12
N VAL A 981 12.99 30.05 -19.47
CA VAL A 981 14.27 29.60 -20.06
C VAL A 981 14.40 28.08 -19.87
N ASN A 982 15.03 27.41 -20.84
CA ASN A 982 15.42 26.00 -20.71
C ASN A 982 16.87 25.90 -20.20
N ASN A 983 17.08 25.27 -19.05
CA ASN A 983 18.38 25.17 -18.38
C ASN A 983 19.15 23.92 -18.84
N TYR A 984 20.20 24.13 -19.64
CA TYR A 984 21.07 23.08 -20.18
C TYR A 984 22.22 22.65 -19.25
N GLN A 985 22.32 23.17 -18.03
CA GLN A 985 23.27 22.65 -17.04
C GLN A 985 22.68 21.44 -16.29
N PHE A 986 21.37 21.44 -16.03
CA PHE A 986 20.72 20.46 -15.15
C PHE A 986 19.64 19.63 -15.85
N PRO A 987 19.96 18.83 -16.89
CA PRO A 987 19.04 17.82 -17.43
C PRO A 987 18.95 16.61 -16.48
N GLY A 988 17.90 15.81 -16.64
CA GLY A 988 17.66 14.61 -15.85
C GLY A 988 16.41 13.87 -16.32
N VAL A 989 16.03 12.80 -15.60
CA VAL A 989 14.72 12.15 -15.79
C VAL A 989 14.04 11.86 -14.45
N TRP A 990 12.71 12.01 -14.43
CA TRP A 990 11.90 11.85 -13.22
C TRP A 990 11.77 10.41 -12.73
N THR A 991 11.45 10.28 -11.44
CA THR A 991 10.92 9.06 -10.81
C THR A 991 9.49 9.28 -10.32
N ALA A 992 8.80 8.19 -9.99
CA ALA A 992 7.43 8.21 -9.47
C ALA A 992 7.34 8.68 -7.99
N ALA A 993 8.45 9.17 -7.40
CA ALA A 993 8.57 9.36 -5.96
C ALA A 993 8.78 10.82 -5.51
N LEU A 994 8.22 11.14 -4.34
CA LEU A 994 8.58 12.29 -3.51
C LEU A 994 9.48 11.83 -2.35
N ASN A 995 10.34 12.72 -1.85
CA ASN A 995 11.11 12.49 -0.62
C ASN A 995 10.19 12.53 0.61
N SER A 996 10.49 11.63 1.54
CA SER A 996 9.87 11.40 2.84
C SER A 996 9.73 12.64 3.74
N ASN A 997 9.08 12.45 4.89
CA ASN A 997 8.84 13.42 5.97
C ASN A 997 7.92 14.60 5.58
N TYR A 998 7.06 14.42 4.58
CA TYR A 998 6.07 15.41 4.07
C TYR A 998 6.68 16.68 3.47
N ILE A 999 7.94 16.62 3.00
CA ILE A 999 8.60 17.78 2.39
C ILE A 999 8.22 17.97 0.92
N GLY A 1000 7.66 16.94 0.24
CA GLY A 1000 7.08 17.08 -1.10
C GLY A 1000 8.05 17.40 -2.23
N ARG A 1001 9.35 17.18 -2.03
CA ARG A 1001 10.38 17.39 -3.08
C ARG A 1001 10.51 16.11 -3.93
N PRO A 1002 10.28 16.12 -5.26
CA PRO A 1002 10.36 14.92 -6.09
C PRO A 1002 11.79 14.45 -6.29
N VAL A 1003 11.95 13.14 -6.50
CA VAL A 1003 13.25 12.51 -6.73
C VAL A 1003 13.51 12.34 -8.23
N ASN A 1004 14.71 12.67 -8.68
CA ASN A 1004 15.21 12.42 -10.04
C ASN A 1004 16.63 11.84 -10.05
N ILE A 1005 17.02 11.30 -11.20
CA ILE A 1005 18.42 11.29 -11.65
C ILE A 1005 18.68 12.67 -12.28
N LEU A 1006 19.78 13.32 -11.87
CA LEU A 1006 20.19 14.63 -12.38
C LEU A 1006 21.65 14.59 -12.84
N PHE A 1007 21.95 15.30 -13.93
CA PHE A 1007 23.30 15.58 -14.39
C PHE A 1007 23.67 17.03 -14.11
N ASP A 1008 24.93 17.30 -13.79
CA ASP A 1008 25.54 18.64 -13.86
C ASP A 1008 26.45 18.66 -15.08
N ALA A 1009 25.87 19.12 -16.19
CA ALA A 1009 26.43 19.09 -17.53
C ALA A 1009 27.41 20.23 -17.84
N ALA A 1010 27.76 21.04 -16.84
CA ALA A 1010 28.82 22.03 -16.95
C ALA A 1010 30.16 21.35 -17.29
N SER A 1011 30.89 21.91 -18.25
CA SER A 1011 32.11 21.29 -18.80
C SER A 1011 33.26 21.07 -17.80
N SER A 1012 33.23 21.73 -16.65
CA SER A 1012 34.15 21.54 -15.52
C SER A 1012 33.69 20.49 -14.50
N ALA A 1013 32.42 20.07 -14.55
CA ALA A 1013 31.81 19.17 -13.56
C ALA A 1013 31.52 17.78 -14.12
N ASN A 1014 30.78 17.69 -15.25
CA ASN A 1014 30.43 16.46 -15.98
C ASN A 1014 30.05 15.27 -15.06
N ARG A 1015 29.17 15.52 -14.09
CA ARG A 1015 28.84 14.60 -12.99
C ARG A 1015 27.35 14.26 -12.95
N MET A 1016 27.02 13.12 -12.35
CA MET A 1016 25.66 12.60 -12.20
C MET A 1016 25.38 12.23 -10.74
N ILE A 1017 24.14 12.41 -10.32
CA ILE A 1017 23.59 11.97 -9.04
C ILE A 1017 22.37 11.06 -9.30
N ALA A 1018 22.36 9.86 -8.72
CA ALA A 1018 21.38 8.80 -9.01
C ALA A 1018 20.08 8.93 -8.20
N PHE A 1019 20.11 9.71 -7.12
CA PHE A 1019 18.97 10.11 -6.29
C PHE A 1019 19.19 11.57 -5.89
N HIS A 1020 18.57 12.49 -6.61
CA HIS A 1020 18.56 13.92 -6.29
C HIS A 1020 17.14 14.30 -5.84
N ASP A 1021 17.03 14.75 -4.60
CA ASP A 1021 15.77 15.07 -3.92
C ASP A 1021 15.51 16.58 -3.86
N ASN A 1022 16.39 17.40 -4.44
CA ASN A 1022 16.44 18.85 -4.24
C ASN A 1022 15.74 19.60 -5.39
N ASN A 1023 14.49 19.21 -5.67
CA ASN A 1023 13.66 19.71 -6.76
C ASN A 1023 12.30 20.22 -6.25
N ASP A 1024 11.58 20.99 -7.07
CA ASP A 1024 10.14 21.24 -6.89
C ASP A 1024 9.30 20.42 -7.89
N PRO A 1025 8.07 19.99 -7.52
CA PRO A 1025 7.14 19.34 -8.45
C PRO A 1025 6.80 20.15 -9.71
N TYR A 1026 6.89 21.49 -9.68
CA TYR A 1026 6.56 22.32 -10.83
C TYR A 1026 7.60 22.23 -11.98
N PHE A 1027 8.83 21.75 -11.76
CA PHE A 1027 9.89 21.77 -12.78
C PHE A 1027 9.50 20.99 -14.04
N GLY A 1028 9.78 21.53 -15.22
CA GLY A 1028 9.64 20.80 -16.48
C GLY A 1028 10.91 19.99 -16.78
N MET A 1029 10.85 18.67 -16.78
CA MET A 1029 12.00 17.79 -17.07
C MET A 1029 11.55 16.49 -17.76
N ASN A 1030 12.44 15.80 -18.45
CA ASN A 1030 12.07 14.59 -19.21
C ASN A 1030 11.60 13.42 -18.31
N CYS A 1031 10.87 12.50 -18.93
CA CYS A 1031 10.58 11.18 -18.38
C CYS A 1031 11.31 10.10 -19.20
N ARG A 1032 11.83 9.06 -18.54
CA ARG A 1032 12.26 7.80 -19.19
C ARG A 1032 11.52 6.66 -18.51
N CYS A 1033 10.82 5.89 -19.31
CA CYS A 1033 9.95 4.84 -18.81
C CYS A 1033 10.73 3.53 -18.58
N VAL A 1034 10.22 2.70 -17.68
CA VAL A 1034 10.68 1.32 -17.44
C VAL A 1034 9.58 0.32 -17.73
N LYS A 1035 9.98 -0.91 -18.11
CA LYS A 1035 9.05 -1.95 -18.54
C LYS A 1035 8.17 -2.40 -17.38
N VAL A 1036 6.85 -2.40 -17.59
CA VAL A 1036 5.92 -3.00 -16.64
C VAL A 1036 6.13 -4.52 -16.64
N ASN A 1037 6.57 -5.05 -15.51
CA ASN A 1037 6.53 -6.48 -15.23
C ASN A 1037 5.22 -6.79 -14.50
N ILE A 1038 4.62 -7.95 -14.79
CA ILE A 1038 3.39 -8.43 -14.16
C ILE A 1038 3.70 -9.73 -13.42
N ASN A 1039 3.07 -9.95 -12.25
CA ASN A 1039 3.22 -11.18 -11.46
C ASN A 1039 2.24 -12.29 -11.94
N ALA A 1040 2.17 -13.42 -11.22
CA ALA A 1040 1.26 -14.51 -11.57
C ALA A 1040 -0.24 -14.21 -11.32
N SER A 1041 -0.53 -13.20 -10.49
CA SER A 1041 -1.89 -12.77 -10.11
C SER A 1041 -2.46 -11.65 -11.00
N GLY A 1042 -1.64 -11.05 -11.87
CA GLY A 1042 -2.00 -9.92 -12.71
C GLY A 1042 -1.56 -8.54 -12.19
N ASP A 1043 -0.96 -8.45 -11.00
CA ASP A 1043 -0.46 -7.18 -10.45
C ASP A 1043 0.80 -6.70 -11.16
N GLN A 1044 0.97 -5.39 -11.28
CA GLN A 1044 2.24 -4.79 -11.66
C GLN A 1044 3.28 -4.99 -10.55
N ALA A 1045 4.45 -5.51 -10.92
CA ALA A 1045 5.61 -5.60 -10.02
C ALA A 1045 6.17 -4.20 -9.69
N GLY A 1046 6.62 -4.05 -8.44
CA GLY A 1046 7.30 -2.85 -7.95
C GLY A 1046 8.80 -2.87 -8.25
N ALA A 1047 9.55 -1.99 -7.58
CA ALA A 1047 11.00 -1.87 -7.75
C ALA A 1047 11.81 -3.07 -7.22
N ILE A 1048 11.25 -3.85 -6.28
CA ILE A 1048 11.93 -4.98 -5.63
C ILE A 1048 11.71 -6.26 -6.47
N PRO A 1049 12.77 -6.94 -6.96
CA PRO A 1049 12.60 -8.16 -7.73
C PRO A 1049 12.06 -9.32 -6.88
N ALA A 1050 10.94 -9.90 -7.30
CA ALA A 1050 10.30 -11.06 -6.66
C ALA A 1050 11.09 -12.39 -6.83
N ILE A 1051 11.95 -12.46 -7.84
CA ILE A 1051 12.77 -13.64 -8.16
C ILE A 1051 14.22 -13.30 -7.77
N PRO A 1052 15.00 -14.24 -7.21
CA PRO A 1052 16.44 -14.09 -7.04
C PRO A 1052 17.11 -13.69 -8.35
N VAL A 1053 17.83 -12.57 -8.34
CA VAL A 1053 18.55 -12.07 -9.51
C VAL A 1053 19.82 -12.90 -9.67
N THR A 1054 19.85 -13.76 -10.68
CA THR A 1054 21.02 -14.55 -11.04
C THR A 1054 22.20 -13.66 -11.44
N GLN A 1055 23.40 -14.02 -11.00
CA GLN A 1055 24.64 -13.31 -11.34
C GLN A 1055 24.84 -13.26 -12.86
N ALA A 1056 25.09 -12.07 -13.40
CA ALA A 1056 25.26 -11.83 -14.83
C ALA A 1056 26.58 -12.41 -15.35
N GLY A 1057 26.59 -13.71 -15.59
CA GLY A 1057 27.76 -14.49 -16.01
C GLY A 1057 27.40 -15.94 -16.39
N ALA A 1058 26.38 -16.51 -15.76
CA ALA A 1058 25.74 -17.73 -16.24
C ALA A 1058 24.93 -17.41 -17.52
N PHE A 1059 25.49 -17.79 -18.67
CA PHE A 1059 24.90 -17.65 -20.01
C PHE A 1059 24.53 -16.22 -20.44
N LYS A 1060 25.51 -15.52 -21.03
CA LYS A 1060 25.21 -14.61 -22.15
C LYS A 1060 24.49 -15.44 -23.23
N ALA A 1061 23.23 -15.11 -23.53
CA ALA A 1061 22.46 -15.75 -24.60
C ALA A 1061 22.99 -15.32 -25.98
N THR A 1062 24.16 -15.84 -26.34
CA THR A 1062 24.77 -15.66 -27.66
C THR A 1062 24.30 -16.77 -28.59
N ASN A 1063 23.62 -16.33 -29.66
CA ASN A 1063 23.26 -17.06 -30.87
C ASN A 1063 22.05 -18.00 -30.79
N VAL A 1064 21.32 -17.98 -31.91
CA VAL A 1064 20.14 -18.80 -32.23
C VAL A 1064 20.54 -20.28 -32.25
N PHE A 1065 19.74 -21.16 -31.65
CA PHE A 1065 19.91 -22.60 -31.79
C PHE A 1065 19.71 -23.02 -33.26
N THR A 1066 20.67 -23.77 -33.81
CA THR A 1066 20.46 -24.44 -35.11
C THR A 1066 19.54 -25.64 -34.92
N GLN A 1067 18.74 -25.97 -35.94
CA GLN A 1067 17.73 -27.04 -35.88
C GLN A 1067 18.30 -28.38 -35.37
N LYS A 1068 19.51 -28.73 -35.80
CA LYS A 1068 20.23 -29.95 -35.40
C LYS A 1068 20.55 -30.02 -33.89
N GLN A 1069 20.74 -28.88 -33.22
CA GLN A 1069 21.01 -28.81 -31.78
C GLN A 1069 19.76 -29.01 -30.91
N ILE A 1070 18.57 -28.97 -31.51
CA ILE A 1070 17.31 -29.32 -30.86
C ILE A 1070 17.17 -30.85 -30.84
N GLU A 1071 17.38 -31.49 -31.99
CA GLU A 1071 17.32 -32.94 -32.19
C GLU A 1071 18.33 -33.68 -31.28
N GLU A 1072 19.57 -33.18 -31.15
CA GLU A 1072 20.58 -33.78 -30.26
C GLU A 1072 20.26 -33.66 -28.75
N LYS A 1073 19.28 -32.83 -28.35
CA LYS A 1073 18.93 -32.60 -26.93
C LYS A 1073 17.66 -33.30 -26.43
N GLU A 1074 16.82 -33.86 -27.31
CA GLU A 1074 15.61 -34.58 -26.87
C GLU A 1074 15.92 -35.93 -26.17
N VAL A 1075 17.10 -36.49 -26.38
CA VAL A 1075 17.45 -37.87 -25.98
C VAL A 1075 17.89 -38.03 -24.51
N LYS A 1076 18.11 -36.93 -23.75
CA LYS A 1076 18.69 -36.99 -22.38
C LYS A 1076 18.10 -36.01 -21.36
N ASN A 1077 16.77 -35.99 -21.17
CA ASN A 1077 16.16 -35.24 -20.07
C ASN A 1077 15.24 -36.08 -19.18
N GLN A 1078 15.44 -35.96 -17.86
CA GLN A 1078 14.57 -36.56 -16.82
C GLN A 1078 13.29 -35.74 -16.56
N ILE A 1079 13.18 -34.57 -17.19
CA ILE A 1079 12.07 -33.62 -17.00
C ILE A 1079 11.14 -33.67 -18.22
N SER A 1080 9.86 -33.92 -17.99
CA SER A 1080 8.82 -33.87 -19.03
C SER A 1080 7.58 -33.10 -18.58
N LEU A 1081 6.86 -32.52 -19.54
CA LEU A 1081 5.60 -31.79 -19.30
C LEU A 1081 4.42 -32.56 -19.89
N PHE A 1082 3.29 -32.57 -19.18
CA PHE A 1082 2.09 -33.33 -19.53
C PHE A 1082 0.82 -32.69 -18.95
N PRO A 1083 -0.40 -32.94 -19.48
CA PRO A 1083 -0.66 -33.53 -20.79
C PRO A 1083 -0.09 -32.66 -21.92
N ASN A 1084 0.09 -33.25 -23.10
CA ASN A 1084 0.51 -32.52 -24.29
C ASN A 1084 -0.12 -33.23 -25.51
N PRO A 1085 -1.12 -32.64 -26.20
CA PRO A 1085 -1.65 -31.29 -26.02
C PRO A 1085 -2.31 -31.04 -24.65
N VAL A 1086 -2.21 -29.81 -24.17
CA VAL A 1086 -2.74 -29.34 -22.88
C VAL A 1086 -3.98 -28.48 -23.10
N GLN A 1087 -4.96 -28.59 -22.21
CA GLN A 1087 -6.09 -27.67 -22.14
C GLN A 1087 -5.75 -26.56 -21.12
N ASP A 1088 -6.02 -26.77 -19.84
CA ASP A 1088 -5.90 -25.70 -18.83
C ASP A 1088 -4.71 -25.88 -17.87
N ILE A 1089 -4.44 -27.10 -17.38
CA ILE A 1089 -3.37 -27.37 -16.40
C ILE A 1089 -2.22 -28.16 -17.04
N LEU A 1090 -1.01 -27.64 -16.91
CA LEU A 1090 0.24 -28.26 -17.34
C LEU A 1090 1.04 -28.73 -16.11
N TYR A 1091 1.36 -30.02 -16.07
CA TYR A 1091 2.14 -30.67 -15.02
C TYR A 1091 3.60 -30.85 -15.46
N ILE A 1092 4.50 -30.92 -14.47
CA ILE A 1092 5.92 -31.27 -14.65
C ILE A 1092 6.24 -32.58 -13.91
N LYS A 1093 6.97 -33.48 -14.56
CA LYS A 1093 7.55 -34.67 -13.95
C LYS A 1093 9.04 -34.44 -13.74
N ALA A 1094 9.47 -34.20 -12.49
CA ALA A 1094 10.85 -33.92 -12.11
C ALA A 1094 11.10 -34.22 -10.61
N ASP A 1095 12.31 -33.99 -10.08
CA ASP A 1095 12.61 -34.17 -8.65
C ASP A 1095 11.90 -33.10 -7.80
N VAL A 1096 10.97 -33.56 -6.95
CA VAL A 1096 10.12 -32.75 -6.04
C VAL A 1096 10.88 -31.86 -5.05
N ARG A 1097 12.20 -32.00 -4.90
CA ARG A 1097 13.02 -31.21 -3.96
C ARG A 1097 13.65 -29.96 -4.59
N LYS A 1098 13.43 -29.72 -5.90
CA LYS A 1098 13.95 -28.57 -6.63
C LYS A 1098 12.81 -27.72 -7.16
N ASP A 1099 12.95 -26.40 -7.09
CA ASP A 1099 12.02 -25.49 -7.74
C ASP A 1099 12.23 -25.48 -9.27
N TYR A 1100 11.12 -25.53 -10.01
CA TYR A 1100 11.12 -25.43 -11.48
C TYR A 1100 10.40 -24.16 -11.92
N TYR A 1101 11.19 -23.19 -12.37
CA TYR A 1101 10.70 -21.97 -13.01
C TYR A 1101 10.55 -22.20 -14.51
N PHE A 1102 9.57 -21.54 -15.12
CA PHE A 1102 9.29 -21.67 -16.55
C PHE A 1102 9.13 -20.32 -17.23
N GLN A 1103 9.44 -20.30 -18.54
CA GLN A 1103 9.20 -19.20 -19.47
C GLN A 1103 8.56 -19.81 -20.72
N ILE A 1104 7.38 -19.33 -21.11
CA ILE A 1104 6.62 -19.80 -22.26
C ILE A 1104 6.78 -18.79 -23.39
N TYR A 1105 7.21 -19.27 -24.55
CA TYR A 1105 7.42 -18.48 -25.76
C TYR A 1105 6.44 -18.91 -26.86
N ASN A 1106 5.87 -17.95 -27.59
CA ASN A 1106 5.04 -18.23 -28.77
C ASN A 1106 5.90 -18.59 -30.00
N ALA A 1107 5.24 -18.97 -31.10
CA ALA A 1107 5.90 -19.32 -32.37
C ALA A 1107 6.76 -18.17 -32.96
N SER A 1108 6.47 -16.91 -32.61
CA SER A 1108 7.25 -15.72 -33.01
C SER A 1108 8.47 -15.45 -32.11
N GLY A 1109 8.78 -16.34 -31.17
CA GLY A 1109 9.90 -16.18 -30.23
C GLY A 1109 9.66 -15.16 -29.11
N GLN A 1110 8.44 -14.63 -28.96
CA GLN A 1110 8.10 -13.69 -27.89
C GLN A 1110 7.73 -14.46 -26.61
N MET A 1111 8.28 -14.06 -25.47
CA MET A 1111 7.86 -14.59 -24.17
C MET A 1111 6.44 -14.11 -23.87
N VAL A 1112 5.48 -15.03 -23.82
CA VAL A 1112 4.07 -14.74 -23.50
C VAL A 1112 3.76 -14.92 -22.02
N ARG A 1113 4.50 -15.80 -21.31
CA ARG A 1113 4.29 -16.05 -19.87
C ARG A 1113 5.58 -16.48 -19.19
N LYS A 1114 5.67 -16.26 -17.88
CA LYS A 1114 6.71 -16.83 -17.00
C LYS A 1114 6.10 -17.17 -15.64
N GLY A 1115 6.68 -18.12 -14.91
CA GLY A 1115 6.16 -18.55 -13.62
C GLY A 1115 6.99 -19.64 -12.95
N LYS A 1116 6.38 -20.34 -11.99
CA LYS A 1116 6.89 -21.51 -11.29
C LYS A 1116 5.86 -22.64 -11.39
N PHE A 1117 6.30 -23.88 -11.47
CA PHE A 1117 5.44 -25.04 -11.22
C PHE A 1117 5.24 -25.16 -9.70
N GLU A 1118 4.02 -24.89 -9.23
CA GLU A 1118 3.64 -25.05 -7.83
C GLU A 1118 2.94 -26.39 -7.66
N ASN A 1119 3.37 -27.19 -6.67
CA ASN A 1119 2.92 -28.58 -6.51
C ASN A 1119 3.01 -29.41 -7.81
N ASN A 1120 4.10 -29.22 -8.57
CA ASN A 1120 4.34 -29.82 -9.89
C ASN A 1120 3.31 -29.47 -10.99
N GLN A 1121 2.55 -28.38 -10.85
CA GLN A 1121 1.58 -27.94 -11.86
C GLN A 1121 1.60 -26.42 -12.10
N THR A 1122 1.02 -25.99 -13.21
CA THR A 1122 0.71 -24.60 -13.50
C THR A 1122 -0.54 -24.50 -14.39
N ASN A 1123 -1.42 -23.54 -14.12
CA ASN A 1123 -2.56 -23.23 -14.98
C ASN A 1123 -2.11 -22.31 -16.12
N ILE A 1124 -2.47 -22.63 -17.37
CA ILE A 1124 -2.19 -21.90 -18.62
C ILE A 1124 -3.43 -21.77 -19.52
N SER A 1125 -4.63 -21.71 -18.92
CA SER A 1125 -5.90 -21.50 -19.63
C SER A 1125 -6.01 -20.13 -20.34
N ASP A 1126 -5.16 -19.17 -19.96
CA ASP A 1126 -4.97 -17.85 -20.56
C ASP A 1126 -4.28 -17.88 -21.93
N LEU A 1127 -3.56 -18.96 -22.25
CA LEU A 1127 -2.90 -19.11 -23.54
C LEU A 1127 -3.93 -19.40 -24.65
N THR A 1128 -3.77 -18.70 -25.78
CA THR A 1128 -4.52 -18.98 -27.00
C THR A 1128 -4.15 -20.35 -27.58
N GLN A 1129 -5.05 -20.93 -28.38
CA GLN A 1129 -4.78 -22.19 -29.07
C GLN A 1129 -3.54 -22.06 -29.96
N GLY A 1130 -2.57 -22.97 -29.83
CA GLY A 1130 -1.32 -22.89 -30.60
C GLY A 1130 -0.13 -23.66 -30.03
N PHE A 1131 1.02 -23.53 -30.70
CA PHE A 1131 2.29 -24.11 -30.26
C PHE A 1131 3.10 -23.12 -29.41
N TYR A 1132 3.68 -23.63 -28.32
CA TYR A 1132 4.57 -22.88 -27.45
C TYR A 1132 5.84 -23.66 -27.11
N LEU A 1133 6.92 -22.94 -26.82
CA LEU A 1133 8.15 -23.49 -26.24
C LEU A 1133 8.23 -23.11 -24.75
N VAL A 1134 8.24 -24.11 -23.88
CA VAL A 1134 8.43 -23.94 -22.44
C VAL A 1134 9.90 -24.16 -22.10
N ARG A 1135 10.60 -23.08 -21.76
CA ARG A 1135 11.98 -23.10 -21.24
C ARG A 1135 11.92 -23.22 -19.72
N ILE A 1136 12.53 -24.26 -19.17
CA ILE A 1136 12.57 -24.56 -17.73
C ILE A 1136 13.94 -24.16 -17.17
N ASN A 1137 13.96 -23.54 -15.99
CA ASN A 1137 15.16 -23.11 -15.25
C ASN A 1137 16.21 -22.44 -16.15
N ASP A 1138 15.80 -21.38 -16.85
CA ASP A 1138 16.65 -20.62 -17.80
C ASP A 1138 17.42 -21.50 -18.83
N ALA A 1139 16.78 -22.58 -19.30
CA ALA A 1139 17.27 -23.58 -20.26
C ALA A 1139 18.21 -24.68 -19.70
N GLU A 1140 17.95 -25.15 -18.47
CA GLU A 1140 18.25 -26.55 -18.15
C GLU A 1140 17.53 -27.49 -19.13
N VAL A 1141 16.24 -27.23 -19.41
CA VAL A 1141 15.38 -28.02 -20.32
C VAL A 1141 14.50 -27.10 -21.16
N VAL A 1142 14.16 -27.52 -22.39
CA VAL A 1142 13.15 -26.87 -23.25
C VAL A 1142 12.18 -27.95 -23.73
N VAL A 1143 10.88 -27.71 -23.62
CA VAL A 1143 9.81 -28.65 -24.00
C VAL A 1143 8.80 -27.93 -24.88
N LYS A 1144 8.46 -28.49 -26.04
CA LYS A 1144 7.39 -27.97 -26.92
C LYS A 1144 6.03 -28.46 -26.44
N ILE A 1145 5.08 -27.56 -26.26
CA ILE A 1145 3.68 -27.88 -25.93
C ILE A 1145 2.71 -27.38 -27.01
N MET A 1146 1.55 -28.02 -27.10
CA MET A 1146 0.40 -27.55 -27.86
C MET A 1146 -0.75 -27.21 -26.90
N LYS A 1147 -1.17 -25.94 -26.86
CA LYS A 1147 -2.39 -25.51 -26.19
C LYS A 1147 -3.59 -25.80 -27.09
N LYS A 1148 -4.59 -26.51 -26.55
CA LYS A 1148 -5.92 -26.68 -27.16
C LYS A 1148 -6.75 -25.41 -27.03
#